data_AF-A0A4Y3VVP7-F1
#
_entry.id   AF-A0A4Y3VVP7-F1
#
_cell.length_a   1.000
_cell.length_b   1.000
_cell.length_c   1.000
_cell.angle_alpha   90.00
_cell.angle_beta   90.00
_cell.angle_gamma   90.00
#
_symmetry.space_group_name_H-M   'P 1'
#
loop_
_entity.id
_entity.type
_entity.pdbx_description
1 polymer ?
#
loop_
_entity_poly.entity_id
_entity_poly.type
_entity_poly.pdbx_seq_one_letter_code
_entity_poly.pdbx_strand_id
1 'polypeptide(L)'
;MGSRSKRREARNRRQRRSGPTSPAFDPHAQVMVDSLTALMALMATFAGDDPAAAVDAAFDKAVDEFVAKVGRFDAIRLIEVARQRFLPMAREGETPVIAEAGAAYLELLALVALAARQDSATAGAPAVEDQEMSHFVSEAKDELDGILRLAQIRSFAAVDPTDKLALVSMLIRGAEVWMRNSSYPEMVATTNLALLDGNPSVRAALNAELGFDATDALAVLDACHHLQEAGLNDRLKAMGDAVLDAMAAVEAGRAVDGLAELARSSVMSMFEPDGDQATVAVDDVVARTGIAVERVGAVVERFRLDLGTANPADVIDAFTTGRNPVRSRPLVVADNGRFVLPHPALSVFAVRENLEEHLKTSPVWSQYAKHRGDLLESRTRDALDRVLPGAHFRDAFEYYVPANDNEAKTADPAKYTKRVEGDHLIVLDDVALIVEDKAVALSALSRGGKTTRIRTDLTGIITKAAEQSGRMRDAIERDGGLRIEDEGWVDLSHIREIHTIAVSLDDLSTVLTATAELVRAGLLTPDNVPWTVSLHDLELITELVARPAEFLLYLRRRRNPDVTVVFHAPDELDLFLYFFEAGLWVEPDPAQVCAAFPFLPEPTTAELRRYRAQKPSFLTSRTDVLDKWFHTKGRDDTGSGSAPKPAMVPSPLAPLLDQLQSWNVTGWLSIGATLLSLATPAQQKFARHGDILLSNPRPNGQGRSMTVPVTASVDPAEGWLFVWATRPAGQDPDDAEKSLRGYLRAKKHQLGLPRGVVFLYDEPTRDLVGALYDGHIGPLDAALTATLQSLRPASELQRSIHPNSKRLPRGTQHTPKQRQKRKR
;
A
#
# COMPACT_ATOMS: atom_id res chain seq x y z
N MET A 1 38.07 -46.79 -23.60
CA MET A 1 37.74 -45.60 -22.78
C MET A 1 37.52 -44.35 -23.64
N GLY A 2 36.58 -44.35 -24.61
CA GLY A 2 36.40 -43.19 -25.52
C GLY A 2 34.96 -42.67 -25.69
N SER A 3 33.93 -43.41 -25.26
CA SER A 3 32.53 -43.07 -25.60
C SER A 3 31.71 -42.43 -24.46
N ARG A 4 32.15 -42.57 -23.20
CA ARG A 4 31.48 -41.95 -22.03
C ARG A 4 31.78 -40.46 -21.84
N SER A 5 32.93 -39.98 -22.32
CA SER A 5 33.33 -38.57 -22.19
C SER A 5 32.51 -37.65 -23.12
N LYS A 6 32.39 -38.04 -24.40
CA LYS A 6 31.65 -37.25 -25.41
C LYS A 6 30.13 -37.14 -25.12
N ARG A 7 29.52 -38.15 -24.50
CA ARG A 7 28.11 -38.08 -24.08
C ARG A 7 27.90 -37.18 -22.85
N ARG A 8 28.91 -37.01 -21.99
CA ARG A 8 28.84 -36.13 -20.81
C ARG A 8 29.02 -34.66 -21.21
N GLU A 9 29.89 -34.37 -22.17
CA GLU A 9 30.05 -33.02 -22.73
C GLU A 9 28.86 -32.56 -23.58
N ALA A 10 28.26 -33.45 -24.40
CA ALA A 10 27.06 -33.11 -25.17
C ALA A 10 25.84 -32.84 -24.26
N ARG A 11 25.76 -33.52 -23.11
CA ARG A 11 24.71 -33.30 -22.10
C ARG A 11 24.95 -32.00 -21.30
N ASN A 12 26.20 -31.69 -20.95
CA ASN A 12 26.56 -30.42 -20.30
C ASN A 12 26.39 -29.21 -21.24
N ARG A 13 26.60 -29.37 -22.56
CA ARG A 13 26.32 -28.31 -23.55
C ARG A 13 24.83 -28.10 -23.81
N ARG A 14 23.98 -29.14 -23.73
CA ARG A 14 22.51 -28.99 -23.78
C ARG A 14 21.93 -28.41 -22.49
N GLN A 15 22.47 -28.75 -21.32
CA GLN A 15 22.05 -28.14 -20.03
C GLN A 15 22.50 -26.69 -19.85
N ARG A 16 23.56 -26.24 -20.53
CA ARG A 16 23.95 -24.82 -20.57
C ARG A 16 23.11 -23.96 -21.53
N ARG A 17 22.30 -24.57 -22.40
CA ARG A 17 21.42 -23.87 -23.35
C ARG A 17 19.97 -23.74 -22.89
N SER A 18 19.62 -24.37 -21.78
CA SER A 18 18.38 -24.13 -21.04
C SER A 18 18.76 -23.45 -19.72
N GLY A 19 19.06 -22.15 -19.79
CA GLY A 19 19.07 -21.30 -18.61
C GLY A 19 17.71 -21.34 -17.92
N PRO A 20 17.56 -20.69 -16.75
CA PRO A 20 16.24 -20.51 -16.17
C PRO A 20 15.32 -19.98 -17.29
N THR A 21 14.12 -20.53 -17.43
CA THR A 21 13.02 -19.73 -17.97
C THR A 21 13.17 -18.36 -17.32
N SER A 22 13.34 -17.31 -18.13
CA SER A 22 13.52 -15.95 -17.65
C SER A 22 12.64 -15.74 -16.42
N PRO A 23 13.11 -15.02 -15.37
CA PRO A 23 12.19 -14.57 -14.32
C PRO A 23 10.95 -14.06 -15.05
N ALA A 24 9.76 -14.52 -14.61
CA ALA A 24 8.50 -14.07 -15.21
C ALA A 24 8.65 -12.56 -15.40
N PHE A 25 8.55 -12.12 -16.65
CA PHE A 25 8.86 -10.75 -17.03
C PHE A 25 8.06 -9.83 -16.11
N ASP A 26 8.75 -9.13 -15.21
CA ASP A 26 8.15 -8.12 -14.35
C ASP A 26 8.23 -6.81 -15.15
N PRO A 27 7.14 -6.40 -15.83
CA PRO A 27 7.15 -5.21 -16.68
C PRO A 27 7.49 -3.97 -15.85
N HIS A 28 7.04 -3.90 -14.59
CA HIS A 28 7.31 -2.80 -13.67
C HIS A 28 8.79 -2.71 -13.33
N ALA A 29 9.46 -3.86 -13.12
CA ALA A 29 10.90 -3.90 -12.89
C ALA A 29 11.70 -3.42 -14.11
N GLN A 30 11.28 -3.78 -15.32
CA GLN A 30 11.95 -3.34 -16.55
C GLN A 30 11.83 -1.83 -16.74
N VAL A 31 10.63 -1.26 -16.58
CA VAL A 31 10.40 0.19 -16.66
C VAL A 31 11.23 0.97 -15.64
N MET A 32 11.32 0.47 -14.41
CA MET A 32 12.17 1.04 -13.37
C MET A 32 13.66 1.01 -13.73
N VAL A 33 14.15 -0.13 -14.24
CA VAL A 33 15.55 -0.28 -14.67
C VAL A 33 15.87 0.64 -15.85
N ASP A 34 14.98 0.72 -16.84
CA ASP A 34 15.15 1.58 -18.01
C ASP A 34 15.15 3.05 -17.59
N SER A 35 14.22 3.45 -16.70
CA SER A 35 14.17 4.81 -16.17
C SER A 35 15.42 5.17 -15.36
N LEU A 36 15.90 4.27 -14.48
CA LEU A 36 17.13 4.49 -13.72
C LEU A 36 18.36 4.57 -14.63
N THR A 37 18.42 3.70 -15.64
CA THR A 37 19.52 3.69 -16.62
C THR A 37 19.55 4.98 -17.42
N ALA A 38 18.40 5.45 -17.89
CA ALA A 38 18.27 6.73 -18.60
C ALA A 38 18.67 7.91 -17.70
N LEU A 39 18.22 7.93 -16.45
CA LEU A 39 18.59 8.95 -15.47
C LEU A 39 20.10 8.96 -15.20
N MET A 40 20.72 7.80 -14.98
CA MET A 40 22.16 7.68 -14.77
C MET A 40 22.97 8.11 -16.00
N ALA A 41 22.54 7.73 -17.20
CA ALA A 41 23.17 8.14 -18.44
C ALA A 41 23.11 9.67 -18.61
N LEU A 42 21.96 10.28 -18.32
CA LEU A 42 21.77 11.73 -18.37
C LEU A 42 22.58 12.45 -17.28
N MET A 43 22.62 11.95 -16.04
CA MET A 43 23.48 12.50 -14.99
C MET A 43 24.96 12.48 -15.39
N ALA A 44 25.41 11.43 -16.08
CA ALA A 44 26.79 11.32 -16.55
C ALA A 44 27.16 12.40 -17.59
N THR A 45 26.20 12.95 -18.35
CA THR A 45 26.48 14.03 -19.31
C THR A 45 26.79 15.37 -18.64
N PHE A 46 26.43 15.53 -17.37
CA PHE A 46 26.64 16.76 -16.59
C PHE A 46 27.80 16.64 -15.59
N ALA A 47 28.63 15.60 -15.69
CA ALA A 47 29.80 15.45 -14.84
C ALA A 47 30.84 16.56 -15.14
N GLY A 48 31.05 17.49 -14.20
CA GLY A 48 31.96 18.64 -14.36
C GLY A 48 32.06 19.51 -13.10
N ASP A 49 32.67 20.70 -13.24
CA ASP A 49 32.95 21.60 -12.11
C ASP A 49 31.69 22.31 -11.55
N ASP A 50 30.67 22.55 -12.38
CA ASP A 50 29.37 23.09 -11.98
C ASP A 50 28.20 22.33 -12.67
N PRO A 51 27.88 21.13 -12.17
CA PRO A 51 26.82 20.30 -12.74
C PRO A 51 25.43 20.95 -12.60
N ALA A 52 25.21 21.77 -11.58
CA ALA A 52 23.91 22.40 -11.34
C ALA A 52 23.60 23.44 -12.43
N ALA A 53 24.53 24.37 -12.70
CA ALA A 53 24.35 25.37 -13.74
C ALA A 53 24.22 24.76 -15.14
N ALA A 54 24.95 23.67 -15.41
CA ALA A 54 24.87 22.97 -16.70
C ALA A 54 23.51 22.29 -16.90
N VAL A 55 22.94 21.68 -15.85
CA VAL A 55 21.60 21.09 -15.88
C VAL A 55 20.53 22.17 -16.03
N ASP A 56 20.65 23.30 -15.32
CA ASP A 56 19.74 24.44 -15.46
C ASP A 56 19.70 24.95 -16.91
N ALA A 57 20.86 25.20 -17.51
CA ALA A 57 20.93 25.67 -18.90
C ALA A 57 20.36 24.65 -19.91
N ALA A 58 20.55 23.35 -19.67
CA ALA A 58 19.97 22.30 -20.51
C ALA A 58 18.45 22.20 -20.34
N PHE A 59 17.93 22.37 -19.13
CA PHE A 59 16.52 22.43 -18.84
C PHE A 59 15.85 23.62 -19.53
N ASP A 60 16.39 24.83 -19.36
CA ASP A 60 15.86 26.05 -19.98
C ASP A 60 15.84 25.94 -21.51
N LYS A 61 16.93 25.43 -22.11
CA LYS A 61 16.99 25.19 -23.55
C LYS A 61 15.93 24.19 -24.04
N ALA A 62 15.74 23.08 -23.32
CA ALA A 62 14.74 22.07 -23.69
C ALA A 62 13.31 22.64 -23.59
N VAL A 63 13.06 23.48 -22.57
CA VAL A 63 11.80 24.21 -22.40
C VAL A 63 11.55 25.15 -23.59
N ASP A 64 12.51 26.00 -23.94
CA ASP A 64 12.38 26.96 -25.04
C ASP A 64 12.10 26.25 -26.39
N GLU A 65 12.86 25.19 -26.68
CA GLU A 65 12.68 24.40 -27.91
C GLU A 65 11.30 23.74 -27.98
N PHE A 66 10.79 23.22 -26.85
CA PHE A 66 9.48 22.59 -26.79
C PHE A 66 8.34 23.60 -26.94
N VAL A 67 8.40 24.72 -26.20
CA VAL A 67 7.38 25.79 -26.24
C VAL A 67 7.25 26.36 -27.66
N ALA A 68 8.38 26.61 -28.34
CA ALA A 68 8.39 27.10 -29.71
C ALA A 68 7.68 26.16 -30.70
N LYS A 69 7.71 24.84 -30.46
CA LYS A 69 7.01 23.87 -31.31
C LYS A 69 5.52 23.82 -31.02
N VAL A 70 5.11 23.89 -29.76
CA VAL A 70 3.71 23.75 -29.32
C VAL A 70 2.84 24.92 -29.79
N GLY A 71 3.35 26.15 -29.74
CA GLY A 71 2.58 27.38 -30.00
C GLY A 71 1.98 27.53 -31.40
N ARG A 72 2.25 26.58 -32.32
CA ARG A 72 1.68 26.54 -33.68
C ARG A 72 0.33 25.82 -33.78
N PHE A 73 -0.01 24.98 -32.80
CA PHE A 73 -1.18 24.11 -32.85
C PHE A 73 -2.35 24.69 -32.03
N ASP A 74 -3.57 24.36 -32.43
CA ASP A 74 -4.74 24.59 -31.58
C ASP A 74 -4.65 23.69 -30.34
N ALA A 75 -4.72 24.27 -29.13
CA ALA A 75 -4.49 23.51 -27.91
C ALA A 75 -5.54 22.43 -27.68
N ILE A 76 -6.81 22.67 -28.04
CA ILE A 76 -7.89 21.70 -27.79
C ILE A 76 -7.70 20.48 -28.67
N ARG A 77 -7.45 20.70 -29.97
CA ARG A 77 -7.13 19.63 -30.91
C ARG A 77 -5.89 18.88 -30.46
N LEU A 78 -4.82 19.60 -30.10
CA LEU A 78 -3.57 18.99 -29.65
C LEU A 78 -3.75 18.13 -28.37
N ILE A 79 -4.53 18.60 -27.41
CA ILE A 79 -4.88 17.84 -26.20
C ILE A 79 -5.59 16.53 -26.56
N GLU A 80 -6.53 16.57 -27.49
CA GLU A 80 -7.26 15.37 -27.92
C GLU A 80 -6.37 14.37 -28.69
N VAL A 81 -5.50 14.85 -29.57
CA VAL A 81 -4.49 13.99 -30.24
C VAL A 81 -3.56 13.35 -29.20
N ALA A 82 -3.11 14.13 -28.22
CA ALA A 82 -2.27 13.63 -27.14
C ALA A 82 -2.99 12.66 -26.22
N ARG A 83 -4.29 12.86 -25.94
CA ARG A 83 -5.10 11.94 -25.15
C ARG A 83 -5.14 10.55 -25.80
N GLN A 84 -5.39 10.50 -27.12
CA GLN A 84 -5.39 9.25 -27.88
C GLN A 84 -4.02 8.56 -27.92
N ARG A 85 -2.93 9.33 -27.84
CA ARG A 85 -1.56 8.80 -27.94
C ARG A 85 -0.93 8.41 -26.60
N PHE A 86 -1.13 9.22 -25.56
CA PHE A 86 -0.46 9.08 -24.27
C PHE A 86 -1.26 8.21 -23.29
N LEU A 87 -2.58 8.14 -23.43
CA LEU A 87 -3.41 7.29 -22.59
C LEU A 87 -3.59 5.92 -23.26
N PRO A 88 -3.70 4.84 -22.46
CA PRO A 88 -3.91 3.51 -22.99
C PRO A 88 -5.30 3.38 -23.61
N MET A 89 -5.38 2.69 -24.75
CA MET A 89 -6.66 2.20 -25.26
C MET A 89 -6.96 0.83 -24.67
N ALA A 90 -8.12 0.69 -24.04
CA ALA A 90 -8.64 -0.57 -23.53
C ALA A 90 -10.04 -0.82 -24.10
N ARG A 91 -10.48 -2.09 -24.09
CA ARG A 91 -11.88 -2.40 -24.42
C ARG A 91 -12.79 -1.91 -23.31
N GLU A 92 -14.03 -1.61 -23.67
CA GLU A 92 -15.06 -1.25 -22.71
C GLU A 92 -15.13 -2.31 -21.58
N GLY A 93 -15.00 -1.84 -20.33
CA GLY A 93 -15.00 -2.70 -19.15
C GLY A 93 -13.65 -3.32 -18.75
N GLU A 94 -12.58 -3.13 -19.53
CA GLU A 94 -11.20 -3.51 -19.18
C GLU A 94 -10.43 -2.30 -18.63
N THR A 95 -9.79 -2.46 -17.47
CA THR A 95 -8.83 -1.46 -16.96
C THR A 95 -7.44 -1.76 -17.53
N PRO A 96 -6.84 -0.87 -18.34
CA PRO A 96 -5.49 -1.07 -18.85
C PRO A 96 -4.48 -0.95 -17.71
N VAL A 97 -3.77 -2.04 -17.43
CA VAL A 97 -2.63 -2.03 -16.49
C VAL A 97 -1.40 -1.57 -17.28
N ILE A 98 -0.95 -0.34 -17.02
CA ILE A 98 0.27 0.23 -17.63
C ILE A 98 1.11 0.94 -16.57
N ALA A 99 2.41 0.69 -16.64
CA ALA A 99 3.41 1.31 -15.78
C ALA A 99 3.86 2.71 -16.22
N GLU A 100 3.31 3.23 -17.33
CA GLU A 100 3.80 4.45 -17.98
C GLU A 100 3.10 5.73 -17.46
N ALA A 101 3.87 6.81 -17.35
CA ALA A 101 3.43 8.13 -16.85
C ALA A 101 2.57 8.95 -17.85
N GLY A 102 1.72 8.29 -18.65
CA GLY A 102 0.97 8.92 -19.74
C GLY A 102 0.17 10.16 -19.35
N ALA A 103 -0.48 10.14 -18.18
CA ALA A 103 -1.22 11.28 -17.67
C ALA A 103 -0.33 12.49 -17.37
N ALA A 104 0.87 12.30 -16.82
CA ALA A 104 1.79 13.39 -16.51
C ALA A 104 2.24 14.14 -17.77
N TYR A 105 2.53 13.40 -18.85
CA TYR A 105 2.86 14.00 -20.15
C TYR A 105 1.69 14.76 -20.74
N LEU A 106 0.48 14.21 -20.65
CA LEU A 106 -0.73 14.87 -21.16
C LEU A 106 -1.04 16.16 -20.40
N GLU A 107 -0.94 16.14 -19.07
CA GLU A 107 -1.12 17.32 -18.23
C GLU A 107 -0.12 18.42 -18.58
N LEU A 108 1.18 18.07 -18.66
CA LEU A 108 2.22 19.05 -18.99
C LEU A 108 2.02 19.62 -20.40
N LEU A 109 1.71 18.78 -21.39
CA LEU A 109 1.40 19.24 -22.74
C LEU A 109 0.20 20.17 -22.77
N ALA A 110 -0.89 19.81 -22.09
CA ALA A 110 -2.11 20.63 -22.02
C ALA A 110 -1.83 22.01 -21.43
N LEU A 111 -1.07 22.04 -20.34
CA LEU A 111 -0.67 23.28 -19.67
C LEU A 111 0.19 24.18 -20.56
N VAL A 112 1.20 23.60 -21.24
CA VAL A 112 2.06 24.34 -22.16
C VAL A 112 1.27 24.85 -23.36
N ALA A 113 0.39 24.02 -23.94
CA ALA A 113 -0.43 24.40 -25.08
C ALA A 113 -1.39 25.55 -24.74
N LEU A 114 -1.98 25.55 -23.55
CA LEU A 114 -2.86 26.62 -23.09
C LEU A 114 -2.11 27.91 -22.76
N ALA A 115 -0.91 27.82 -22.18
CA ALA A 115 -0.08 29.00 -21.93
C ALA A 115 0.44 29.61 -23.24
N ALA A 116 0.89 28.77 -24.19
CA ALA A 116 1.44 29.21 -25.47
C ALA A 116 0.39 29.83 -26.42
N ARG A 117 -0.89 29.45 -26.27
CA ARG A 117 -2.02 30.07 -27.01
C ARG A 117 -2.10 31.58 -26.83
N GLN A 118 -1.58 32.11 -25.73
CA GLN A 118 -1.70 33.53 -25.42
C GLN A 118 -0.65 34.40 -26.10
N ASP A 119 0.48 33.81 -26.52
CA ASP A 119 1.54 34.52 -27.25
C ASP A 119 1.35 34.48 -28.78
N SER A 120 0.59 33.51 -29.29
CA SER A 120 0.37 33.31 -30.73
C SER A 120 -0.94 33.92 -31.24
N ALA A 121 -1.01 35.26 -31.29
CA ALA A 121 -1.83 35.94 -32.30
C ALA A 121 -1.10 35.87 -33.66
N THR A 122 -0.77 34.68 -34.17
CA THR A 122 -0.03 34.52 -35.43
C THR A 122 -0.99 34.55 -36.61
N ALA A 123 -1.50 35.74 -36.92
CA ALA A 123 -2.04 36.04 -38.24
C ALA A 123 -0.91 35.93 -39.28
N GLY A 124 -0.71 34.74 -39.86
CA GLY A 124 0.29 34.51 -40.91
C GLY A 124 1.08 33.20 -40.82
N ALA A 125 0.84 32.33 -39.83
CA ALA A 125 1.43 30.98 -39.83
C ALA A 125 0.85 30.13 -40.99
N PRO A 126 1.66 29.31 -41.68
CA PRO A 126 1.15 28.36 -42.68
C PRO A 126 0.11 27.43 -42.04
N ALA A 127 -0.88 27.00 -42.82
CA ALA A 127 -1.89 26.06 -42.35
C ALA A 127 -1.21 24.75 -41.95
N VAL A 128 -1.57 24.21 -40.78
CA VAL A 128 -1.09 22.92 -40.28
C VAL A 128 -1.40 21.84 -41.32
N GLU A 129 -0.39 21.07 -41.73
CA GLU A 129 -0.55 20.00 -42.72
C GLU A 129 -1.29 18.79 -42.13
N ASP A 130 -1.91 17.97 -43.00
CA ASP A 130 -2.55 16.72 -42.59
C ASP A 130 -1.55 15.84 -41.80
N GLN A 131 -1.95 15.36 -40.62
CA GLN A 131 -1.14 14.50 -39.73
C GLN A 131 0.03 15.18 -39.00
N GLU A 132 0.25 16.49 -39.18
CA GLU A 132 1.36 17.20 -38.54
C GLU A 132 1.26 17.16 -37.00
N MET A 133 0.05 17.26 -36.42
CA MET A 133 -0.14 17.19 -34.96
C MET A 133 0.18 15.79 -34.44
N SER A 134 -0.26 14.75 -35.15
CA SER A 134 -0.05 13.35 -34.81
C SER A 134 1.43 12.99 -34.83
N HIS A 135 2.18 13.51 -35.81
CA HIS A 135 3.62 13.41 -35.88
C HIS A 135 4.30 14.12 -34.70
N PHE A 136 3.92 15.38 -34.44
CA PHE A 136 4.45 16.14 -33.31
C PHE A 136 4.22 15.44 -31.98
N VAL A 137 2.98 15.00 -31.68
CA VAL A 137 2.65 14.32 -30.42
C VAL A 137 3.42 13.01 -30.27
N SER A 138 3.73 12.32 -31.38
CA SER A 138 4.52 11.08 -31.34
C SER A 138 5.96 11.32 -30.87
N GLU A 139 6.55 12.48 -31.18
CA GLU A 139 7.89 12.89 -30.73
C GLU A 139 7.84 13.61 -29.37
N ALA A 140 6.76 14.35 -29.09
CA ALA A 140 6.59 15.17 -27.89
C ALA A 140 6.70 14.36 -26.59
N LYS A 141 6.34 13.07 -26.59
CA LYS A 141 6.47 12.21 -25.41
C LYS A 141 7.93 12.13 -24.91
N ASP A 142 8.87 11.94 -25.83
CA ASP A 142 10.29 11.81 -25.49
C ASP A 142 10.88 13.17 -25.07
N GLU A 143 10.43 14.27 -25.68
CA GLU A 143 10.82 15.62 -25.28
C GLU A 143 10.32 15.98 -23.87
N LEU A 144 9.05 15.65 -23.56
CA LEU A 144 8.46 15.85 -22.25
C LEU A 144 9.14 14.98 -21.17
N ASP A 145 9.41 13.70 -21.45
CA ASP A 145 10.20 12.83 -20.55
C ASP A 145 11.59 13.41 -20.30
N GLY A 146 12.26 13.93 -21.34
CA GLY A 146 13.53 14.64 -21.22
C GLY A 146 13.46 15.84 -20.28
N ILE A 147 12.45 16.71 -20.43
CA ILE A 147 12.22 17.87 -19.56
C ILE A 147 12.00 17.43 -18.10
N LEU A 148 11.15 16.42 -17.86
CA LEU A 148 10.87 15.93 -16.51
C LEU A 148 12.10 15.28 -15.86
N ARG A 149 12.91 14.53 -16.61
CA ARG A 149 14.18 13.96 -16.12
C ARG A 149 15.20 15.04 -15.80
N LEU A 150 15.34 16.05 -16.67
CA LEU A 150 16.21 17.20 -16.40
C LEU A 150 15.77 17.92 -15.12
N ALA A 151 14.47 18.12 -14.91
CA ALA A 151 13.95 18.71 -13.67
C ALA A 151 14.23 17.84 -12.42
N GLN A 152 14.18 16.51 -12.57
CA GLN A 152 14.54 15.59 -11.49
C GLN A 152 16.03 15.71 -11.15
N ILE A 153 16.92 15.73 -12.14
CA ILE A 153 18.38 15.91 -11.94
C ILE A 153 18.68 17.28 -11.35
N ARG A 154 18.02 18.33 -11.85
CA ARG A 154 18.10 19.70 -11.31
C ARG A 154 17.78 19.71 -9.82
N SER A 155 16.72 19.00 -9.43
CA SER A 155 16.35 18.84 -8.03
C SER A 155 17.42 18.10 -7.23
N PHE A 156 17.98 17.01 -7.74
CA PHE A 156 19.09 16.29 -7.10
C PHE A 156 20.35 17.13 -6.94
N ALA A 157 20.72 17.91 -7.97
CA ALA A 157 21.91 18.76 -7.95
C ALA A 157 21.80 19.91 -6.95
N ALA A 158 20.58 20.38 -6.69
CA ALA A 158 20.29 21.44 -5.72
C ALA A 158 20.16 20.95 -4.26
N VAL A 159 20.19 19.63 -4.02
CA VAL A 159 20.05 19.07 -2.66
C VAL A 159 21.30 19.36 -1.83
N ASP A 160 21.11 19.93 -0.64
CA ASP A 160 22.11 19.94 0.42
C ASP A 160 22.26 18.52 0.99
N PRO A 161 23.44 17.85 0.87
CA PRO A 161 23.64 16.49 1.38
C PRO A 161 23.49 16.38 2.90
N THR A 162 23.51 17.50 3.63
CA THR A 162 23.31 17.54 5.08
C THR A 162 21.85 17.69 5.49
N ASP A 163 20.95 18.04 4.56
CA ASP A 163 19.52 18.15 4.84
C ASP A 163 18.89 16.75 4.93
N LYS A 164 18.56 16.35 6.15
CA LYS A 164 17.92 15.07 6.45
C LYS A 164 16.51 14.92 5.86
N LEU A 165 15.88 16.01 5.41
CA LEU A 165 14.57 15.99 4.75
C LEU A 165 14.65 15.95 3.22
N ALA A 166 15.84 16.08 2.62
CA ALA A 166 15.97 16.19 1.17
C ALA A 166 15.33 15.00 0.44
N LEU A 167 15.58 13.77 0.90
CA LEU A 167 15.02 12.58 0.28
C LEU A 167 13.50 12.46 0.47
N VAL A 168 12.99 12.81 1.66
CA VAL A 168 11.53 12.87 1.93
C VAL A 168 10.86 13.91 1.03
N SER A 169 11.47 15.08 0.87
CA SER A 169 10.98 16.14 -0.01
C SER A 169 10.98 15.72 -1.48
N MET A 170 11.99 14.98 -1.90
CA MET A 170 12.07 14.45 -3.25
C MET A 170 11.00 13.40 -3.52
N LEU A 171 10.72 12.51 -2.55
CA LEU A 171 9.64 11.52 -2.66
C LEU A 171 8.27 12.20 -2.79
N ILE A 172 7.97 13.19 -1.95
CA ILE A 172 6.72 13.96 -2.00
C ILE A 172 6.58 14.67 -3.35
N ARG A 173 7.59 15.43 -3.78
CA ARG A 173 7.56 16.15 -5.05
C ARG A 173 7.46 15.19 -6.24
N GLY A 174 8.17 14.08 -6.20
CA GLY A 174 8.12 13.05 -7.23
C GLY A 174 6.74 12.41 -7.35
N ALA A 175 6.09 12.12 -6.22
CA ALA A 175 4.73 11.62 -6.20
C ALA A 175 3.75 12.59 -6.91
N GLU A 176 3.84 13.89 -6.64
CA GLU A 176 2.99 14.90 -7.30
C GLU A 176 3.20 15.00 -8.82
N VAL A 177 4.43 14.77 -9.30
CA VAL A 177 4.77 14.86 -10.72
C VAL A 177 4.46 13.59 -11.49
N TRP A 178 4.60 12.41 -10.86
CA TRP A 178 4.57 11.11 -11.56
C TRP A 178 3.36 10.23 -11.21
N MET A 179 2.77 10.35 -10.02
CA MET A 179 1.72 9.45 -9.54
C MET A 179 0.33 10.10 -9.64
N ARG A 180 -0.64 9.40 -10.24
CA ARG A 180 -2.07 9.77 -10.29
C ARG A 180 -2.85 8.61 -9.66
N ASN A 181 -3.94 8.92 -8.96
CA ASN A 181 -4.74 7.92 -8.24
C ASN A 181 -3.89 7.05 -7.31
N SER A 182 -3.40 7.65 -6.22
CA SER A 182 -2.72 6.91 -5.15
C SER A 182 -3.61 5.84 -4.49
N SER A 183 -4.93 6.00 -4.62
CA SER A 183 -5.96 5.05 -4.21
C SER A 183 -6.97 4.84 -5.35
N TYR A 184 -7.77 3.76 -5.29
CA TYR A 184 -8.81 3.50 -6.30
C TYR A 184 -9.84 4.66 -6.35
N PRO A 185 -10.10 5.25 -7.54
CA PRO A 185 -10.99 6.40 -7.69
C PRO A 185 -12.39 6.19 -7.09
N GLU A 186 -12.93 4.98 -7.15
CA GLU A 186 -14.25 4.64 -6.61
C GLU A 186 -14.29 4.74 -5.07
N MET A 187 -13.20 4.35 -4.40
CA MET A 187 -13.07 4.50 -2.94
C MET A 187 -12.90 5.96 -2.54
N VAL A 188 -12.11 6.72 -3.32
CA VAL A 188 -11.91 8.16 -3.11
C VAL A 188 -13.23 8.91 -3.33
N ALA A 189 -13.97 8.62 -4.39
CA ALA A 189 -15.29 9.21 -4.67
C ALA A 189 -16.29 8.94 -3.53
N THR A 190 -16.38 7.69 -3.07
CA THR A 190 -17.24 7.32 -1.92
C THR A 190 -16.87 8.13 -0.68
N THR A 191 -15.58 8.31 -0.44
CA THR A 191 -15.07 9.10 0.70
C THR A 191 -15.40 10.58 0.55
N ASN A 192 -15.22 11.15 -0.64
CA ASN A 192 -15.53 12.54 -0.92
C ASN A 192 -17.01 12.85 -0.74
N LEU A 193 -17.90 11.96 -1.20
CA LEU A 193 -19.33 12.10 -1.00
C LEU A 193 -19.70 12.01 0.49
N ALA A 194 -19.12 11.07 1.24
CA ALA A 194 -19.34 10.98 2.68
C ALA A 194 -18.83 12.23 3.43
N LEU A 195 -17.74 12.84 2.97
CA LEU A 195 -17.19 14.06 3.55
C LEU A 195 -18.05 15.30 3.23
N LEU A 196 -18.35 15.53 1.96
CA LEU A 196 -18.90 16.79 1.46
C LEU A 196 -20.43 16.80 1.45
N ASP A 197 -21.04 15.67 1.09
CA ASP A 197 -22.51 15.55 0.97
C ASP A 197 -23.13 14.80 2.17
N GLY A 198 -22.32 14.03 2.92
CA GLY A 198 -22.76 13.27 4.09
C GLY A 198 -23.15 14.14 5.28
N ASN A 199 -22.69 15.40 5.34
CA ASN A 199 -23.14 16.38 6.33
C ASN A 199 -24.17 17.35 5.70
N PRO A 200 -25.44 17.35 6.14
CA PRO A 200 -26.49 18.17 5.52
C PRO A 200 -26.20 19.68 5.51
N SER A 201 -25.54 20.20 6.55
CA SER A 201 -25.18 21.62 6.64
C SER A 201 -24.11 22.00 5.61
N VAL A 202 -23.12 21.12 5.42
CA VAL A 202 -22.06 21.31 4.43
C VAL A 202 -22.64 21.25 3.02
N ARG A 203 -23.45 20.23 2.73
CA ARG A 203 -24.13 20.09 1.44
C ARG A 203 -25.03 21.30 1.12
N ALA A 204 -25.77 21.79 2.11
CA ALA A 204 -26.63 22.97 1.94
C ALA A 204 -25.80 24.24 1.67
N ALA A 205 -24.66 24.41 2.34
CA ALA A 205 -23.75 25.53 2.10
C ALA A 205 -23.17 25.48 0.68
N LEU A 206 -22.68 24.32 0.22
CA LEU A 206 -22.17 24.15 -1.16
C LEU A 206 -23.24 24.50 -2.19
N ASN A 207 -24.46 24.00 -2.01
CA ASN A 207 -25.58 24.33 -2.90
C ASN A 207 -25.92 25.82 -2.91
N ALA A 208 -25.91 26.48 -1.76
CA ALA A 208 -26.24 27.90 -1.65
C ALA A 208 -25.14 28.82 -2.19
N GLU A 209 -23.87 28.47 -1.96
CA GLU A 209 -22.71 29.31 -2.27
C GLU A 209 -22.15 29.06 -3.69
N LEU A 210 -22.21 27.81 -4.19
CA LEU A 210 -21.68 27.42 -5.50
C LEU A 210 -22.76 27.02 -6.51
N GLY A 211 -23.99 26.76 -6.06
CA GLY A 211 -25.10 26.32 -6.94
C GLY A 211 -25.13 24.81 -7.22
N PHE A 212 -24.21 24.02 -6.64
CA PHE A 212 -24.11 22.56 -6.82
C PHE A 212 -23.48 21.88 -5.59
N ASP A 213 -23.52 20.55 -5.52
CA ASP A 213 -22.88 19.74 -4.47
C ASP A 213 -21.86 18.74 -5.03
N ALA A 214 -21.20 17.95 -4.17
CA ALA A 214 -20.12 17.07 -4.62
C ALA A 214 -20.64 15.96 -5.56
N THR A 215 -21.87 15.48 -5.34
CA THR A 215 -22.56 14.54 -6.22
C THR A 215 -22.67 15.09 -7.64
N ASP A 216 -23.13 16.32 -7.81
CA ASP A 216 -23.22 16.94 -9.14
C ASP A 216 -21.85 17.14 -9.78
N ALA A 217 -20.87 17.60 -9.01
CA ALA A 217 -19.52 17.84 -9.52
C ALA A 217 -18.89 16.56 -10.09
N LEU A 218 -18.99 15.45 -9.36
CA LEU A 218 -18.52 14.15 -9.84
C LEU A 218 -19.30 13.69 -11.07
N ALA A 219 -20.63 13.77 -11.04
CA ALA A 219 -21.48 13.34 -12.16
C ALA A 219 -21.19 14.11 -13.46
N VAL A 220 -20.94 15.41 -13.39
CA VAL A 220 -20.61 16.25 -14.56
C VAL A 220 -19.23 15.91 -15.11
N LEU A 221 -18.21 15.75 -14.26
CA LEU A 221 -16.86 15.39 -14.69
C LEU A 221 -16.80 13.99 -15.31
N ASP A 222 -17.50 13.02 -14.70
CA ASP A 222 -17.61 11.66 -15.23
C ASP A 222 -18.42 11.62 -16.53
N ALA A 223 -19.48 12.41 -16.64
CA ALA A 223 -20.24 12.55 -17.88
C ALA A 223 -19.40 13.14 -19.01
N CYS A 224 -18.55 14.12 -18.73
CA CYS A 224 -17.60 14.67 -19.71
C CYS A 224 -16.67 13.57 -20.24
N HIS A 225 -16.06 12.80 -19.34
CA HIS A 225 -15.19 11.69 -19.71
C HIS A 225 -15.90 10.67 -20.61
N HIS A 226 -17.09 10.22 -20.21
CA HIS A 226 -17.84 9.24 -20.98
C HIS A 226 -18.33 9.75 -22.33
N LEU A 227 -18.69 11.04 -22.44
CA LEU A 227 -19.07 11.64 -23.73
C LEU A 227 -17.86 11.74 -24.67
N GLN A 228 -16.66 12.01 -24.14
CA GLN A 228 -15.42 11.95 -24.93
C GLN A 228 -15.08 10.52 -25.39
N GLU A 229 -15.33 9.51 -24.56
CA GLU A 229 -15.19 8.09 -24.96
C GLU A 229 -16.20 7.71 -26.05
N ALA A 230 -17.46 8.10 -25.89
CA ALA A 230 -18.50 7.88 -26.90
C ALA A 230 -18.14 8.55 -28.24
N GLY A 231 -17.69 9.81 -28.20
CA GLY A 231 -17.27 10.53 -29.40
C GLY A 231 -16.06 9.90 -30.10
N LEU A 232 -15.10 9.35 -29.34
CA LEU A 232 -13.99 8.58 -29.91
C LEU A 232 -14.47 7.29 -30.58
N ASN A 233 -15.38 6.55 -29.93
CA ASN A 233 -15.96 5.33 -30.47
C ASN A 233 -16.77 5.58 -31.74
N ASP A 234 -17.54 6.67 -31.79
CA ASP A 234 -18.30 7.08 -32.97
C ASP A 234 -17.37 7.42 -34.14
N ARG A 235 -16.25 8.12 -33.89
CA ARG A 235 -15.23 8.40 -34.92
C ARG A 235 -14.55 7.12 -35.42
N LEU A 236 -14.22 6.19 -34.52
CA LEU A 236 -13.64 4.90 -34.89
C LEU A 236 -14.59 4.09 -35.77
N LYS A 237 -15.88 4.07 -35.44
CA LYS A 237 -16.92 3.40 -36.22
C LYS A 237 -17.08 4.06 -37.59
N ALA A 238 -17.20 5.39 -37.64
CA ALA A 238 -17.35 6.14 -38.88
C ALA A 238 -16.16 5.91 -39.83
N MET A 239 -14.93 5.88 -39.31
CA MET A 239 -13.75 5.52 -40.07
C MET A 239 -13.84 4.08 -40.62
N GLY A 240 -14.22 3.12 -39.79
CA GLY A 240 -14.39 1.73 -40.20
C GLY A 240 -15.42 1.56 -41.32
N ASP A 241 -16.60 2.15 -41.15
CA ASP A 241 -17.70 2.11 -42.12
C ASP A 241 -17.26 2.76 -43.45
N ALA A 242 -16.67 3.96 -43.41
CA ALA A 242 -16.22 4.67 -44.61
C ALA A 242 -15.12 3.92 -45.39
N VAL A 243 -14.16 3.29 -44.69
CA VAL A 243 -13.10 2.49 -45.32
C VAL A 243 -13.67 1.22 -45.94
N LEU A 244 -14.56 0.51 -45.23
CA LEU A 244 -15.21 -0.69 -45.75
C LEU A 244 -16.06 -0.40 -46.98
N ASP A 245 -16.83 0.70 -46.96
CA ASP A 245 -17.63 1.12 -48.11
C ASP A 245 -16.76 1.50 -49.32
N ALA A 246 -15.63 2.19 -49.10
CA ALA A 246 -14.68 2.49 -50.16
C ALA A 246 -14.04 1.22 -50.74
N MET A 247 -13.65 0.26 -49.90
CA MET A 247 -13.11 -1.04 -50.34
C MET A 247 -14.15 -1.84 -51.14
N ALA A 248 -15.40 -1.92 -50.65
CA ALA A 248 -16.48 -2.61 -51.34
C ALA A 248 -16.84 -1.97 -52.70
N ALA A 249 -16.75 -0.63 -52.80
CA ALA A 249 -16.97 0.09 -54.06
C ALA A 249 -15.87 -0.19 -55.09
N VAL A 250 -14.61 -0.29 -54.64
CA VAL A 250 -13.47 -0.70 -55.47
C VAL A 250 -13.65 -2.13 -55.97
N GLU A 251 -14.00 -3.07 -55.08
CA GLU A 251 -14.25 -4.48 -55.44
C GLU A 251 -15.42 -4.62 -56.44
N ALA A 252 -16.45 -3.80 -56.29
CA ALA A 252 -17.61 -3.78 -57.18
C ALA A 252 -17.40 -2.99 -58.50
N GLY A 253 -16.20 -2.43 -58.74
CA GLY A 253 -15.88 -1.66 -59.95
C GLY A 253 -16.69 -0.37 -60.11
N ARG A 254 -17.17 0.23 -59.01
CA ARG A 254 -17.94 1.49 -59.03
C ARG A 254 -16.99 2.69 -58.95
N ALA A 255 -17.45 3.87 -59.38
CA ALA A 255 -16.70 5.11 -59.21
C ALA A 255 -16.48 5.40 -57.72
N VAL A 256 -15.23 5.72 -57.35
CA VAL A 256 -14.76 5.75 -55.94
C VAL A 256 -14.52 7.19 -55.45
N ASP A 257 -14.55 8.20 -56.31
CA ASP A 257 -14.01 9.54 -56.01
C ASP A 257 -14.62 10.19 -54.76
N GLY A 258 -15.92 10.01 -54.50
CA GLY A 258 -16.56 10.52 -53.27
C GLY A 258 -16.38 9.64 -52.04
N LEU A 259 -16.23 8.33 -52.22
CA LEU A 259 -16.03 7.37 -51.12
C LEU A 259 -14.58 7.36 -50.63
N ALA A 260 -13.61 7.54 -51.53
CA ALA A 260 -12.21 7.67 -51.20
C ALA A 260 -11.95 8.94 -50.37
N GLU A 261 -12.58 10.06 -50.75
CA GLU A 261 -12.45 11.31 -50.01
C GLU A 261 -13.13 11.24 -48.63
N LEU A 262 -14.30 10.61 -48.53
CA LEU A 262 -14.97 10.35 -47.26
C LEU A 262 -14.15 9.42 -46.35
N ALA A 263 -13.53 8.38 -46.91
CA ALA A 263 -12.65 7.50 -46.17
C ALA A 263 -11.41 8.26 -45.67
N ARG A 264 -10.80 9.09 -46.52
CA ARG A 264 -9.66 9.94 -46.16
C ARG A 264 -10.04 10.92 -45.04
N SER A 265 -11.15 11.64 -45.17
CA SER A 265 -11.61 12.60 -44.14
C SER A 265 -11.97 11.92 -42.83
N SER A 266 -12.54 10.72 -42.87
CA SER A 266 -12.89 9.95 -41.66
C SER A 266 -11.64 9.42 -40.95
N VAL A 267 -10.61 9.02 -41.69
CA VAL A 267 -9.28 8.69 -41.12
C VAL A 267 -8.67 9.93 -40.47
N MET A 268 -8.72 11.09 -41.12
CA MET A 268 -8.19 12.32 -40.54
C MET A 268 -8.96 12.75 -39.28
N SER A 269 -10.29 12.70 -39.30
CA SER A 269 -11.12 13.03 -38.13
C SER A 269 -10.88 12.08 -36.94
N MET A 270 -10.57 10.80 -37.21
CA MET A 270 -10.19 9.86 -36.15
C MET A 270 -8.93 10.30 -35.42
N PHE A 271 -7.85 10.63 -36.15
CA PHE A 271 -6.56 10.95 -35.54
C PHE A 271 -6.40 12.42 -35.14
N GLU A 272 -6.97 13.36 -35.92
CA GLU A 272 -6.87 14.81 -35.74
C GLU A 272 -8.24 15.49 -35.84
N PRO A 273 -9.15 15.22 -34.90
CA PRO A 273 -10.50 15.78 -34.91
C PRO A 273 -10.47 17.31 -34.92
N ASP A 274 -11.56 17.91 -35.42
CA ASP A 274 -11.78 19.34 -35.22
C ASP A 274 -12.10 19.66 -33.74
N GLY A 275 -12.17 20.95 -33.40
CA GLY A 275 -12.41 21.38 -32.03
C GLY A 275 -13.76 20.96 -31.46
N ASP A 276 -14.81 20.85 -32.29
CA ASP A 276 -16.15 20.46 -31.83
C ASP A 276 -16.22 18.95 -31.58
N GLN A 277 -15.55 18.16 -32.43
CA GLN A 277 -15.38 16.71 -32.25
C GLN A 277 -14.48 16.35 -31.06
N ALA A 278 -13.56 17.25 -30.68
CA ALA A 278 -12.66 17.10 -29.53
C ALA A 278 -13.27 17.54 -28.20
N THR A 279 -14.47 18.14 -28.19
CA THR A 279 -15.08 18.75 -27.01
C THR A 279 -16.52 18.29 -26.79
N VAL A 280 -17.03 18.54 -25.59
CA VAL A 280 -18.39 18.20 -25.14
C VAL A 280 -19.19 19.49 -24.94
N ALA A 281 -20.47 19.48 -25.32
CA ALA A 281 -21.38 20.58 -25.00
C ALA A 281 -22.07 20.39 -23.65
N VAL A 282 -22.43 21.50 -23.01
CA VAL A 282 -23.23 21.51 -21.77
C VAL A 282 -24.55 20.74 -21.97
N ASP A 283 -25.23 20.92 -23.10
CA ASP A 283 -26.50 20.26 -23.40
C ASP A 283 -26.38 18.72 -23.44
N ASP A 284 -25.25 18.20 -23.92
CA ASP A 284 -24.97 16.75 -23.95
C ASP A 284 -24.81 16.19 -22.53
N VAL A 285 -24.14 16.95 -21.65
CA VAL A 285 -24.00 16.59 -20.23
C VAL A 285 -25.35 16.66 -19.51
N VAL A 286 -26.17 17.69 -19.77
CA VAL A 286 -27.53 17.80 -19.24
C VAL A 286 -28.38 16.61 -19.67
N ALA A 287 -28.34 16.25 -20.97
CA ALA A 287 -29.08 15.11 -21.50
C ALA A 287 -28.64 13.77 -20.88
N ARG A 288 -27.34 13.61 -20.58
CA ARG A 288 -26.80 12.39 -19.99
C ARG A 288 -27.08 12.27 -18.49
N THR A 289 -26.95 13.36 -17.74
CA THR A 289 -26.99 13.35 -16.27
C THR A 289 -28.38 13.67 -15.71
N GLY A 290 -29.22 14.39 -16.45
CA GLY A 290 -30.48 14.95 -15.95
C GLY A 290 -30.30 16.14 -15.00
N ILE A 291 -29.06 16.64 -14.81
CA ILE A 291 -28.76 17.80 -13.97
C ILE A 291 -29.18 19.08 -14.71
N ALA A 292 -29.75 20.05 -13.98
CA ALA A 292 -30.18 21.32 -14.55
C ALA A 292 -29.02 22.08 -15.22
N VAL A 293 -29.29 22.75 -16.35
CA VAL A 293 -28.27 23.43 -17.16
C VAL A 293 -27.46 24.48 -16.38
N GLU A 294 -28.11 25.19 -15.46
CA GLU A 294 -27.46 26.18 -14.61
C GLU A 294 -26.46 25.54 -13.64
N ARG A 295 -26.78 24.35 -13.13
CA ARG A 295 -25.90 23.58 -12.23
C ARG A 295 -24.72 23.00 -12.98
N VAL A 296 -24.94 22.44 -14.19
CA VAL A 296 -23.85 21.97 -15.06
C VAL A 296 -22.92 23.14 -15.40
N GLY A 297 -23.47 24.30 -15.76
CA GLY A 297 -22.68 25.51 -16.04
C GLY A 297 -21.85 25.97 -14.83
N ALA A 298 -22.43 25.93 -13.62
CA ALA A 298 -21.72 26.28 -12.40
C ALA A 298 -20.56 25.32 -12.09
N VAL A 299 -20.74 24.01 -12.31
CA VAL A 299 -19.66 23.02 -12.19
C VAL A 299 -18.57 23.31 -13.22
N VAL A 300 -18.93 23.46 -14.51
CA VAL A 300 -17.95 23.71 -15.59
C VAL A 300 -17.11 24.94 -15.29
N GLU A 301 -17.74 26.05 -14.88
CA GLU A 301 -17.01 27.28 -14.57
C GLU A 301 -16.13 27.13 -13.31
N ARG A 302 -16.58 26.42 -12.28
CA ARG A 302 -15.81 26.22 -11.05
C ARG A 302 -14.56 25.35 -11.24
N PHE A 303 -14.63 24.38 -12.15
CA PHE A 303 -13.55 23.44 -12.47
C PHE A 303 -12.76 23.83 -13.73
N ARG A 304 -13.08 24.97 -14.33
CA ARG A 304 -12.35 25.54 -15.47
C ARG A 304 -10.90 25.85 -15.11
N LEU A 305 -9.98 25.28 -15.87
CA LEU A 305 -8.57 25.63 -15.88
C LEU A 305 -8.40 27.01 -16.51
N ASP A 306 -7.88 27.94 -15.72
CA ASP A 306 -7.52 29.28 -16.19
C ASP A 306 -6.07 29.56 -15.77
N LEU A 307 -5.22 29.75 -16.77
CA LEU A 307 -3.81 30.07 -16.58
C LEU A 307 -3.55 31.58 -16.56
N GLY A 308 -4.54 32.43 -16.85
CA GLY A 308 -4.32 33.87 -17.03
C GLY A 308 -3.18 34.13 -18.00
N THR A 309 -2.40 35.20 -17.80
CA THR A 309 -1.22 35.55 -18.64
C THR A 309 0.07 34.80 -18.24
N ALA A 310 -0.04 33.54 -17.83
CA ALA A 310 1.12 32.77 -17.38
C ALA A 310 2.05 32.43 -18.56
N ASN A 311 3.35 32.66 -18.36
CA ASN A 311 4.39 32.27 -19.31
C ASN A 311 4.54 30.73 -19.33
N PRO A 312 4.61 30.07 -20.51
CA PRO A 312 4.85 28.62 -20.62
C PRO A 312 6.02 28.09 -19.78
N ALA A 313 7.14 28.82 -19.71
CA ALA A 313 8.29 28.38 -18.92
C ALA A 313 7.99 28.34 -17.41
N ASP A 314 7.27 29.34 -16.88
CA ASP A 314 6.85 29.38 -15.48
C ASP A 314 5.86 28.26 -15.15
N VAL A 315 5.00 27.89 -16.11
CA VAL A 315 4.05 26.79 -16.00
C VAL A 315 4.79 25.44 -15.92
N ILE A 316 5.83 25.24 -16.73
CA ILE A 316 6.66 24.03 -16.69
C ILE A 316 7.46 23.96 -15.37
N ASP A 317 8.05 25.07 -14.90
CA ASP A 317 8.74 25.12 -13.61
C ASP A 317 7.77 24.83 -12.44
N ALA A 318 6.56 25.39 -12.48
CA ALA A 318 5.51 25.09 -11.50
C ALA A 318 5.13 23.60 -11.52
N PHE A 319 4.87 23.02 -12.70
CA PHE A 319 4.51 21.61 -12.83
C PHE A 319 5.62 20.69 -12.31
N THR A 320 6.86 20.91 -12.75
CA THR A 320 8.01 20.10 -12.34
C THR A 320 8.34 20.25 -10.85
N THR A 321 7.87 21.33 -10.20
CA THR A 321 7.95 21.54 -8.75
C THR A 321 6.77 20.94 -7.98
N GLY A 322 5.89 20.17 -8.62
CA GLY A 322 4.72 19.53 -7.99
C GLY A 322 3.51 20.45 -7.86
N ARG A 323 3.51 21.62 -8.50
CA ARG A 323 2.37 22.55 -8.55
C ARG A 323 1.63 22.38 -9.86
N ASN A 324 0.62 21.52 -9.84
CA ASN A 324 -0.22 21.22 -11.00
C ASN A 324 -1.63 21.81 -10.85
N PRO A 325 -2.02 22.85 -11.63
CA PRO A 325 -3.35 23.45 -11.50
C PRO A 325 -4.49 22.52 -11.95
N VAL A 326 -4.22 21.53 -12.82
CA VAL A 326 -5.20 20.51 -13.25
C VAL A 326 -5.77 19.74 -12.06
N ARG A 327 -4.98 19.58 -10.99
CA ARG A 327 -5.38 18.87 -9.75
C ARG A 327 -6.61 19.48 -9.06
N SER A 328 -6.89 20.76 -9.28
CA SER A 328 -8.05 21.45 -8.69
C SER A 328 -9.06 21.94 -9.72
N ARG A 329 -8.62 22.12 -10.97
CA ARG A 329 -9.39 22.69 -12.08
C ARG A 329 -9.04 21.95 -13.37
N PRO A 330 -9.60 20.76 -13.61
CA PRO A 330 -9.17 19.90 -14.70
C PRO A 330 -9.84 20.20 -16.05
N LEU A 331 -10.86 21.06 -16.12
CA LEU A 331 -11.62 21.29 -17.36
C LEU A 331 -10.98 22.37 -18.24
N VAL A 332 -10.82 22.08 -19.52
CA VAL A 332 -10.38 23.07 -20.51
C VAL A 332 -11.61 23.52 -21.30
N VAL A 333 -11.91 24.82 -21.26
CA VAL A 333 -13.09 25.41 -21.91
C VAL A 333 -12.69 26.14 -23.18
N ALA A 334 -13.36 25.83 -24.29
CA ALA A 334 -13.21 26.45 -25.59
C ALA A 334 -13.94 27.80 -25.67
N ASP A 335 -13.61 28.60 -26.68
CA ASP A 335 -14.21 29.93 -26.87
C ASP A 335 -15.70 29.86 -27.20
N ASN A 336 -16.17 28.73 -27.76
CA ASN A 336 -17.58 28.46 -28.03
C ASN A 336 -18.35 27.87 -26.82
N GLY A 337 -17.72 27.77 -25.65
CA GLY A 337 -18.32 27.25 -24.42
C GLY A 337 -18.37 25.71 -24.32
N ARG A 338 -17.91 24.98 -25.34
CA ARG A 338 -17.67 23.54 -25.23
C ARG A 338 -16.42 23.28 -24.40
N PHE A 339 -16.27 22.09 -23.84
CA PHE A 339 -15.16 21.80 -22.94
C PHE A 339 -14.63 20.38 -23.09
N VAL A 340 -13.41 20.16 -22.63
CA VAL A 340 -12.73 18.88 -22.67
C VAL A 340 -12.07 18.61 -21.32
N LEU A 341 -12.13 17.36 -20.88
CA LEU A 341 -11.37 16.85 -19.75
C LEU A 341 -10.13 16.12 -20.31
N PRO A 342 -8.90 16.59 -20.07
CA PRO A 342 -7.70 15.92 -20.59
C PRO A 342 -7.63 14.45 -20.19
N HIS A 343 -7.90 14.15 -18.91
CA HIS A 343 -8.05 12.78 -18.40
C HIS A 343 -8.85 12.77 -17.08
N PRO A 344 -9.51 11.66 -16.73
CA PRO A 344 -10.34 11.57 -15.52
C PRO A 344 -9.56 11.32 -14.21
N ALA A 345 -8.28 10.97 -14.29
CA ALA A 345 -7.49 10.51 -13.13
C ALA A 345 -7.28 11.55 -12.00
N LEU A 346 -7.68 12.81 -12.20
CA LEU A 346 -7.64 13.84 -11.17
C LEU A 346 -9.04 14.35 -10.77
N SER A 347 -10.12 13.89 -11.40
CA SER A 347 -11.47 14.41 -11.19
C SER A 347 -11.91 14.30 -9.73
N VAL A 348 -11.76 13.13 -9.11
CA VAL A 348 -12.16 12.90 -7.73
C VAL A 348 -11.35 13.76 -6.75
N PHE A 349 -10.04 13.92 -6.99
CA PHE A 349 -9.18 14.77 -6.15
C PHE A 349 -9.51 16.24 -6.33
N ALA A 350 -9.79 16.67 -7.57
CA ALA A 350 -10.21 18.02 -7.88
C ALA A 350 -11.48 18.39 -7.14
N VAL A 351 -12.50 17.51 -7.13
CA VAL A 351 -13.74 17.76 -6.37
C VAL A 351 -13.44 17.99 -4.89
N ARG A 352 -12.64 17.12 -4.25
CA ARG A 352 -12.29 17.31 -2.83
C ARG A 352 -11.53 18.62 -2.62
N GLU A 353 -10.41 18.81 -3.30
CA GLU A 353 -9.54 19.96 -3.03
C GLU A 353 -10.22 21.30 -3.34
N ASN A 354 -10.97 21.37 -4.45
CA ASN A 354 -11.64 22.60 -4.87
C ASN A 354 -12.77 23.00 -3.90
N LEU A 355 -13.57 22.03 -3.47
CA LEU A 355 -14.69 22.27 -2.55
C LEU A 355 -14.20 22.49 -1.12
N GLU A 356 -13.18 21.76 -0.65
CA GLU A 356 -12.57 22.01 0.65
C GLU A 356 -11.94 23.42 0.73
N GLU A 357 -11.26 23.86 -0.34
CA GLU A 357 -10.68 25.20 -0.38
C GLU A 357 -11.75 26.30 -0.31
N HIS A 358 -12.92 26.07 -0.92
CA HIS A 358 -14.07 26.94 -0.75
C HIS A 358 -14.59 26.93 0.69
N LEU A 359 -14.80 25.74 1.25
CA LEU A 359 -15.35 25.56 2.59
C LEU A 359 -14.49 26.20 3.68
N LYS A 360 -13.16 26.29 3.52
CA LYS A 360 -12.26 27.02 4.45
C LYS A 360 -12.66 28.48 4.66
N THR A 361 -13.34 29.08 3.69
CA THR A 361 -13.84 30.46 3.76
C THR A 361 -15.32 30.55 4.17
N SER A 362 -16.02 29.40 4.24
CA SER A 362 -17.44 29.33 4.59
C SER A 362 -17.64 29.20 6.12
N PRO A 363 -18.76 29.73 6.67
CA PRO A 363 -19.09 29.58 8.09
C PRO A 363 -19.18 28.13 8.59
N VAL A 364 -19.43 27.17 7.69
CA VAL A 364 -19.56 25.75 8.04
C VAL A 364 -18.21 25.01 8.10
N TRP A 365 -17.07 25.68 7.89
CA TRP A 365 -15.74 25.06 7.95
C TRP A 365 -15.51 24.23 9.21
N SER A 366 -15.86 24.78 10.38
CA SER A 366 -15.67 24.09 11.67
C SER A 366 -16.48 22.80 11.78
N GLN A 367 -17.70 22.79 11.21
CA GLN A 367 -18.55 21.60 11.16
C GLN A 367 -17.96 20.56 10.20
N TYR A 368 -17.50 21.00 9.03
CA TYR A 368 -16.82 20.13 8.07
C TYR A 368 -15.53 19.54 8.62
N ALA A 369 -14.69 20.35 9.27
CA ALA A 369 -13.42 19.92 9.86
C ALA A 369 -13.64 18.89 10.98
N LYS A 370 -14.67 19.05 11.81
CA LYS A 370 -15.07 18.05 12.79
C LYS A 370 -15.56 16.76 12.11
N HIS A 371 -16.46 16.89 11.14
CA HIS A 371 -17.01 15.75 10.38
C HIS A 371 -15.93 14.91 9.70
N ARG A 372 -14.84 15.52 9.21
CA ARG A 372 -13.67 14.81 8.66
C ARG A 372 -13.00 13.89 9.69
N GLY A 373 -12.86 14.35 10.93
CA GLY A 373 -12.29 13.57 12.03
C GLY A 373 -13.22 12.41 12.41
N ASP A 374 -14.48 12.74 12.70
CA ASP A 374 -15.51 11.76 13.08
C ASP A 374 -15.67 10.65 12.01
N LEU A 375 -15.64 11.01 10.71
CA LEU A 375 -15.73 10.03 9.63
C LEU A 375 -14.49 9.13 9.54
N LEU A 376 -13.29 9.69 9.73
CA LEU A 376 -12.05 8.91 9.72
C LEU A 376 -12.07 7.88 10.85
N GLU A 377 -12.32 8.31 12.09
CA GLU A 377 -12.40 7.43 13.27
C GLU A 377 -13.45 6.32 13.08
N SER A 378 -14.63 6.67 12.58
CA SER A 378 -15.69 5.68 12.32
C SER A 378 -15.28 4.63 11.29
N ARG A 379 -14.64 5.04 10.19
CA ARG A 379 -14.24 4.09 9.13
C ARG A 379 -13.01 3.26 9.53
N THR A 380 -12.08 3.85 10.28
CA THR A 380 -10.96 3.13 10.90
C THR A 380 -11.46 2.03 11.83
N ARG A 381 -12.41 2.37 12.72
CA ARG A 381 -13.09 1.40 13.59
C ARG A 381 -13.72 0.26 12.78
N ASP A 382 -14.53 0.58 11.78
CA ASP A 382 -15.23 -0.42 10.96
C ASP A 382 -14.26 -1.36 10.21
N ALA A 383 -13.15 -0.81 9.70
CA ALA A 383 -12.11 -1.60 9.05
C ALA A 383 -11.43 -2.58 10.03
N LEU A 384 -11.14 -2.14 11.25
CA LEU A 384 -10.46 -2.95 12.26
C LEU A 384 -11.39 -3.98 12.90
N ASP A 385 -12.66 -3.66 13.14
CA ASP A 385 -13.67 -4.59 13.66
C ASP A 385 -13.85 -5.79 12.72
N ARG A 386 -13.83 -5.54 11.40
CA ARG A 386 -13.89 -6.59 10.36
C ARG A 386 -12.79 -7.64 10.52
N VAL A 387 -11.58 -7.24 10.90
CA VAL A 387 -10.41 -8.13 10.97
C VAL A 387 -10.09 -8.61 12.39
N LEU A 388 -10.74 -8.07 13.42
CA LEU A 388 -10.51 -8.41 14.84
C LEU A 388 -11.82 -8.83 15.53
N PRO A 389 -12.46 -9.93 15.08
CA PRO A 389 -13.73 -10.35 15.63
C PRO A 389 -13.62 -10.65 17.12
N GLY A 390 -14.51 -10.06 17.91
CA GLY A 390 -14.56 -10.24 19.36
C GLY A 390 -13.63 -9.32 20.17
N ALA A 391 -12.96 -8.36 19.53
CA ALA A 391 -12.15 -7.38 20.24
C ALA A 391 -13.02 -6.35 21.00
N HIS A 392 -12.47 -5.83 22.10
CA HIS A 392 -13.07 -4.76 22.88
C HIS A 392 -12.52 -3.41 22.42
N PHE A 393 -13.39 -2.59 21.84
CA PHE A 393 -13.07 -1.25 21.37
C PHE A 393 -13.40 -0.20 22.44
N ARG A 394 -12.47 0.74 22.64
CA ARG A 394 -12.72 2.02 23.30
C ARG A 394 -12.34 3.11 22.30
N ASP A 395 -13.28 4.00 22.03
CA ASP A 395 -13.19 4.98 20.97
C ASP A 395 -13.41 6.38 21.55
N ALA A 396 -12.68 7.38 21.04
CA ALA A 396 -12.79 8.78 21.43
C ALA A 396 -12.86 8.98 22.96
N PHE A 397 -11.89 8.41 23.68
CA PHE A 397 -11.89 8.35 25.15
C PHE A 397 -10.81 9.24 25.78
N GLU A 398 -11.06 9.70 27.01
CA GLU A 398 -10.10 10.44 27.81
C GLU A 398 -9.47 9.54 28.88
N TYR A 399 -8.16 9.69 29.11
CA TYR A 399 -7.43 8.95 30.14
C TYR A 399 -6.37 9.83 30.82
N TYR A 400 -5.84 9.35 31.95
CA TYR A 400 -4.90 10.11 32.77
C TYR A 400 -3.48 9.54 32.71
N VAL A 401 -2.53 10.46 32.60
CA VAL A 401 -1.08 10.21 32.60
C VAL A 401 -0.42 11.11 33.64
N PRO A 402 0.79 10.80 34.12
CA PRO A 402 1.49 11.67 35.06
C PRO A 402 1.74 13.04 34.45
N ALA A 403 1.42 14.11 35.18
CA ALA A 403 1.64 15.48 34.71
C ALA A 403 3.11 15.91 34.75
N ASN A 404 3.92 15.25 35.58
CA ASN A 404 5.32 15.57 35.81
C ASN A 404 6.09 14.35 36.37
N ASP A 405 7.42 14.46 36.45
CA ASP A 405 8.30 13.40 36.96
C ASP A 405 8.01 12.98 38.41
N ASN A 406 7.47 13.87 39.24
CA ASN A 406 7.14 13.52 40.62
C ASN A 406 5.93 12.57 40.65
N GLU A 407 4.87 12.87 39.89
CA GLU A 407 3.74 11.95 39.72
C GLU A 407 4.22 10.62 39.11
N ALA A 408 5.06 10.65 38.08
CA ALA A 408 5.61 9.44 37.45
C ALA A 408 6.42 8.57 38.44
N LYS A 409 7.22 9.19 39.32
CA LYS A 409 8.00 8.49 40.36
C LYS A 409 7.14 7.86 41.46
N THR A 410 5.99 8.45 41.76
CA THR A 410 5.07 7.86 42.75
C THR A 410 4.42 6.57 42.26
N ALA A 411 4.39 6.35 40.93
CA ALA A 411 3.81 5.17 40.28
C ALA A 411 2.41 4.81 40.80
N ASP A 412 1.60 5.84 41.06
CA ASP A 412 0.23 5.71 41.57
C ASP A 412 -0.74 6.35 40.56
N PRO A 413 -1.30 5.56 39.62
CA PRO A 413 -2.18 6.06 38.57
C PRO A 413 -3.44 6.77 39.08
N ALA A 414 -3.85 6.50 40.32
CA ALA A 414 -4.96 7.21 40.95
C ALA A 414 -4.67 8.70 41.20
N LYS A 415 -3.39 9.09 41.23
CA LYS A 415 -2.93 10.47 41.45
C LYS A 415 -2.56 11.21 40.18
N TYR A 416 -2.61 10.57 39.02
CA TYR A 416 -2.30 11.22 37.75
C TYR A 416 -3.32 12.31 37.43
N THR A 417 -2.82 13.52 37.17
CA THR A 417 -3.66 14.71 36.99
C THR A 417 -3.77 15.19 35.54
N LYS A 418 -2.84 14.79 34.65
CA LYS A 418 -2.86 15.22 33.25
C LYS A 418 -3.82 14.36 32.44
N ARG A 419 -4.93 14.96 32.02
CA ARG A 419 -5.91 14.36 31.10
C ARG A 419 -5.44 14.47 29.66
N VAL A 420 -5.62 13.40 28.89
CA VAL A 420 -5.25 13.28 27.49
C VAL A 420 -6.31 12.45 26.75
N GLU A 421 -6.45 12.68 25.45
CA GLU A 421 -7.39 11.97 24.58
C GLU A 421 -6.67 10.82 23.84
N GLY A 422 -7.41 9.78 23.47
CA GLY A 422 -6.99 8.72 22.56
C GLY A 422 -8.12 8.33 21.61
N ASP A 423 -7.76 8.07 20.35
CA ASP A 423 -8.74 7.84 19.28
C ASP A 423 -9.31 6.42 19.37
N HIS A 424 -8.47 5.37 19.32
CA HIS A 424 -8.91 3.99 19.58
C HIS A 424 -7.92 3.17 20.44
N LEU A 425 -8.47 2.42 21.40
CA LEU A 425 -7.81 1.32 22.09
C LEU A 425 -8.60 0.03 21.89
N ILE A 426 -7.99 -0.93 21.20
CA ILE A 426 -8.60 -2.19 20.80
C ILE A 426 -7.90 -3.32 21.54
N VAL A 427 -8.62 -4.08 22.35
CA VAL A 427 -8.05 -5.18 23.14
C VAL A 427 -8.65 -6.50 22.71
N LEU A 428 -7.81 -7.46 22.35
CA LEU A 428 -8.19 -8.85 22.09
C LEU A 428 -7.23 -9.78 22.83
N ASP A 429 -7.73 -10.41 23.89
CA ASP A 429 -6.95 -11.27 24.78
C ASP A 429 -5.64 -10.60 25.23
N ASP A 430 -4.48 -11.12 24.83
CA ASP A 430 -3.16 -10.63 25.22
C ASP A 430 -2.57 -9.57 24.27
N VAL A 431 -3.36 -9.07 23.32
CA VAL A 431 -2.94 -8.09 22.32
C VAL A 431 -3.75 -6.80 22.49
N ALA A 432 -3.07 -5.66 22.49
CA ALA A 432 -3.70 -4.34 22.40
C ALA A 432 -3.25 -3.64 21.11
N LEU A 433 -4.16 -3.00 20.38
CA LEU A 433 -3.85 -2.05 19.33
C LEU A 433 -4.25 -0.64 19.80
N ILE A 434 -3.38 0.33 19.57
CA ILE A 434 -3.56 1.74 19.86
C ILE A 434 -3.53 2.45 18.50
N VAL A 435 -4.64 3.06 18.12
CA VAL A 435 -4.80 3.67 16.80
C VAL A 435 -4.99 5.17 16.98
N GLU A 436 -4.29 5.93 16.15
CA GLU A 436 -4.34 7.38 16.09
C GLU A 436 -4.73 7.82 14.68
N ASP A 437 -5.83 8.55 14.57
CA ASP A 437 -6.42 9.01 13.33
C ASP A 437 -5.99 10.46 13.06
N LYS A 438 -5.59 10.73 11.82
CA LYS A 438 -5.09 12.06 11.41
C LYS A 438 -5.73 12.48 10.10
N ALA A 439 -6.75 13.34 10.22
CA ALA A 439 -7.43 13.98 9.08
C ALA A 439 -6.70 15.21 8.51
N VAL A 440 -5.42 15.42 8.88
CA VAL A 440 -4.64 16.59 8.43
C VAL A 440 -3.97 16.28 7.10
N ALA A 441 -4.16 17.16 6.12
CA ALA A 441 -3.52 17.08 4.81
C ALA A 441 -2.14 17.72 4.80
N LEU A 442 -1.27 17.27 3.88
CA LEU A 442 -0.15 18.10 3.44
C LEU A 442 -0.69 19.39 2.82
N SER A 443 -0.03 20.52 3.11
CA SER A 443 -0.32 21.78 2.42
C SER A 443 0.20 21.77 0.98
N ALA A 444 -0.34 22.65 0.13
CA ALA A 444 0.15 22.82 -1.24
C ALA A 444 1.66 23.16 -1.29
N LEU A 445 2.16 23.91 -0.30
CA LEU A 445 3.59 24.20 -0.16
C LEU A 445 4.43 22.95 0.16
N SER A 446 3.89 22.03 0.97
CA SER A 446 4.57 20.76 1.26
C SER A 446 4.60 19.84 0.05
N ARG A 447 3.47 19.72 -0.67
CA ARG A 447 3.40 19.01 -1.96
C ARG A 447 4.42 19.56 -2.96
N GLY A 448 4.59 20.89 -2.97
CA GLY A 448 5.60 21.58 -3.79
C GLY A 448 7.06 21.40 -3.34
N GLY A 449 7.37 20.55 -2.35
CA GLY A 449 8.74 20.28 -1.92
C GLY A 449 9.34 21.30 -0.94
N LYS A 450 8.54 22.18 -0.31
CA LYS A 450 9.09 23.15 0.66
C LYS A 450 9.43 22.48 1.99
N THR A 451 10.71 22.16 2.21
CA THR A 451 11.22 21.36 3.34
C THR A 451 10.77 21.84 4.73
N THR A 452 10.77 23.15 4.99
CA THR A 452 10.29 23.73 6.27
C THR A 452 8.81 23.44 6.53
N ARG A 453 8.00 23.47 5.47
CA ARG A 453 6.56 23.18 5.56
C ARG A 453 6.31 21.69 5.62
N ILE A 454 7.06 20.88 4.86
CA ILE A 454 7.03 19.41 4.95
C ILE A 454 7.31 18.97 6.38
N ARG A 455 8.37 19.49 7.02
CA ARG A 455 8.67 19.20 8.42
C ARG A 455 7.48 19.50 9.31
N THR A 456 6.87 20.67 9.15
CA THR A 456 5.73 21.11 9.97
C THR A 456 4.52 20.19 9.80
N ASP A 457 4.14 19.91 8.55
CA ASP A 457 2.96 19.08 8.24
C ASP A 457 3.21 17.62 8.67
N LEU A 458 4.36 17.03 8.35
CA LEU A 458 4.70 15.65 8.77
C LEU A 458 4.88 15.51 10.28
N THR A 459 5.36 16.53 10.99
CA THR A 459 5.35 16.51 12.47
C THR A 459 3.91 16.41 12.98
N GLY A 460 3.00 17.18 12.38
CA GLY A 460 1.58 17.18 12.74
C GLY A 460 0.89 15.84 12.46
N ILE A 461 1.24 15.18 11.36
CA ILE A 461 0.61 13.94 10.90
C ILE A 461 1.26 12.70 11.55
N ILE A 462 2.58 12.58 11.49
CA ILE A 462 3.29 11.35 11.85
C ILE A 462 3.87 11.42 13.26
N THR A 463 4.64 12.46 13.57
CA THR A 463 5.35 12.54 14.86
C THR A 463 4.37 12.61 16.03
N LYS A 464 3.33 13.45 15.93
CA LYS A 464 2.30 13.54 16.98
C LYS A 464 1.55 12.23 17.18
N ALA A 465 1.17 11.54 16.10
CA ALA A 465 0.50 10.23 16.18
C ALA A 465 1.40 9.20 16.89
N ALA A 466 2.70 9.16 16.57
CA ALA A 466 3.65 8.30 17.25
C ALA A 466 3.79 8.65 18.74
N GLU A 467 3.89 9.94 19.09
CA GLU A 467 3.99 10.41 20.47
C GLU A 467 2.72 10.12 21.30
N GLN A 468 1.53 10.25 20.71
CA GLN A 468 0.26 9.97 21.36
C GLN A 468 0.10 8.47 21.64
N SER A 469 0.26 7.64 20.61
CA SER A 469 0.16 6.19 20.73
C SER A 469 1.26 5.59 21.61
N GLY A 470 2.49 6.11 21.51
CA GLY A 470 3.61 5.71 22.36
C GLY A 470 3.39 6.03 23.84
N ARG A 471 2.82 7.21 24.15
CA ARG A 471 2.48 7.58 25.54
C ARG A 471 1.49 6.61 26.17
N MET A 472 0.47 6.19 25.42
CA MET A 472 -0.50 5.21 25.89
C MET A 472 0.13 3.82 26.08
N ARG A 473 0.94 3.36 25.13
CA ARG A 473 1.73 2.12 25.25
C ARG A 473 2.56 2.14 26.53
N ASP A 474 3.37 3.19 26.72
CA ASP A 474 4.28 3.30 27.85
C ASP A 474 3.52 3.32 29.20
N ALA A 475 2.32 3.91 29.23
CA ALA A 475 1.45 3.88 30.41
C ALA A 475 0.92 2.47 30.70
N ILE A 476 0.47 1.73 29.68
CA ILE A 476 0.01 0.34 29.83
C ILE A 476 1.15 -0.56 30.32
N GLU A 477 2.33 -0.44 29.74
CA GLU A 477 3.50 -1.26 30.11
C GLU A 477 4.01 -0.96 31.52
N ARG A 478 4.05 0.33 31.91
CA ARG A 478 4.52 0.74 33.23
C ARG A 478 3.52 0.42 34.33
N ASP A 479 2.26 0.79 34.13
CA ASP A 479 1.25 0.81 35.19
C ASP A 479 0.35 -0.44 35.17
N GLY A 480 0.43 -1.27 34.12
CA GLY A 480 -0.40 -2.47 33.96
C GLY A 480 -1.86 -2.14 33.63
N GLY A 481 -2.17 -0.93 33.19
CA GLY A 481 -3.55 -0.47 32.97
C GLY A 481 -3.62 1.03 32.72
N LEU A 482 -4.84 1.53 32.55
CA LEU A 482 -5.13 2.95 32.36
C LEU A 482 -6.25 3.40 33.29
N ARG A 483 -6.13 4.63 33.80
CA ARG A 483 -7.27 5.32 34.42
C ARG A 483 -8.01 6.08 33.33
N ILE A 484 -9.17 5.58 32.93
CA ILE A 484 -10.03 6.15 31.90
C ILE A 484 -11.10 7.01 32.59
N GLU A 485 -11.39 8.18 32.03
CA GLU A 485 -12.48 9.05 32.50
C GLU A 485 -13.81 8.29 32.41
N ASP A 486 -14.69 8.46 33.39
CA ASP A 486 -15.99 7.78 33.51
C ASP A 486 -15.98 6.24 33.66
N GLU A 487 -14.92 5.53 33.26
CA GLU A 487 -14.76 4.07 33.47
C GLU A 487 -13.94 3.71 34.71
N GLY A 488 -13.01 4.58 35.15
CA GLY A 488 -12.09 4.30 36.25
C GLY A 488 -10.87 3.48 35.80
N TRP A 489 -10.39 2.56 36.66
CA TRP A 489 -9.21 1.77 36.36
C TRP A 489 -9.54 0.58 35.45
N VAL A 490 -8.90 0.54 34.29
CA VAL A 490 -8.95 -0.57 33.34
C VAL A 490 -7.65 -1.37 33.46
N ASP A 491 -7.76 -2.61 33.96
CA ASP A 491 -6.63 -3.53 34.09
C ASP A 491 -6.22 -4.11 32.74
N LEU A 492 -4.98 -3.83 32.33
CA LEU A 492 -4.36 -4.30 31.09
C LEU A 492 -3.07 -5.10 31.39
N SER A 493 -2.91 -5.58 32.63
CA SER A 493 -1.73 -6.33 33.07
C SER A 493 -1.59 -7.70 32.41
N HIS A 494 -2.63 -8.14 31.69
CA HIS A 494 -2.65 -9.35 30.88
C HIS A 494 -2.09 -9.14 29.46
N ILE A 495 -1.96 -7.90 28.99
CA ILE A 495 -1.44 -7.57 27.66
C ILE A 495 0.05 -7.93 27.55
N ARG A 496 0.43 -8.59 26.47
CA ARG A 496 1.80 -9.06 26.19
C ARG A 496 2.36 -8.50 24.90
N GLU A 497 1.53 -7.84 24.12
CA GLU A 497 1.88 -7.33 22.81
C GLU A 497 1.02 -6.11 22.52
N ILE A 498 1.68 -4.98 22.24
CA ILE A 498 1.00 -3.71 21.94
C ILE A 498 1.35 -3.29 20.52
N HIS A 499 0.34 -2.86 19.74
CA HIS A 499 0.59 -2.20 18.48
C HIS A 499 0.02 -0.82 18.23
N THR A 500 0.92 0.11 17.91
CA THR A 500 0.60 1.46 17.49
C THR A 500 0.38 1.53 15.98
N ILE A 501 -0.72 2.17 15.58
CA ILE A 501 -1.14 2.40 14.19
C ILE A 501 -1.47 3.88 14.05
N ALA A 502 -1.03 4.50 12.96
CA ALA A 502 -1.40 5.86 12.61
C ALA A 502 -2.10 5.84 11.24
N VAL A 503 -3.38 6.22 11.22
CA VAL A 503 -4.20 6.19 10.00
C VAL A 503 -4.40 7.61 9.49
N SER A 504 -4.16 7.84 8.21
CA SER A 504 -4.39 9.14 7.57
C SER A 504 -5.59 9.11 6.62
N LEU A 505 -6.41 10.17 6.67
CA LEU A 505 -7.50 10.35 5.70
C LEU A 505 -6.98 10.68 4.30
N ASP A 506 -5.88 11.42 4.25
CA ASP A 506 -5.18 11.72 3.01
C ASP A 506 -4.17 10.64 2.69
N ASP A 507 -4.04 10.37 1.40
CA ASP A 507 -3.13 9.40 0.87
C ASP A 507 -1.72 10.01 0.78
N LEU A 508 -0.80 9.43 1.55
CA LEU A 508 0.60 9.81 1.63
C LEU A 508 1.51 8.61 1.34
N SER A 509 1.04 7.61 0.57
CA SER A 509 1.66 6.28 0.44
C SER A 509 3.19 6.30 0.31
N THR A 510 3.73 7.12 -0.60
CA THR A 510 5.18 7.22 -0.85
C THR A 510 6.01 7.67 0.35
N VAL A 511 5.42 8.43 1.28
CA VAL A 511 6.08 8.86 2.53
C VAL A 511 5.87 7.83 3.63
N LEU A 512 4.69 7.21 3.69
CA LEU A 512 4.34 6.23 4.73
C LEU A 512 5.17 4.94 4.60
N THR A 513 5.54 4.53 3.38
CA THR A 513 6.45 3.40 3.13
C THR A 513 7.92 3.73 3.41
N ALA A 514 8.31 5.01 3.39
CA ALA A 514 9.68 5.48 3.59
C ALA A 514 10.04 5.64 5.09
N THR A 515 9.63 4.70 5.94
CA THR A 515 9.76 4.80 7.40
C THR A 515 11.21 4.99 7.86
N ALA A 516 12.18 4.33 7.21
CA ALA A 516 13.61 4.54 7.49
C ALA A 516 14.03 6.00 7.24
N GLU A 517 13.46 6.68 6.25
CA GLU A 517 13.75 8.09 5.98
C GLU A 517 13.14 9.01 7.01
N LEU A 518 11.94 8.71 7.49
CA LEU A 518 11.30 9.46 8.57
C LEU A 518 12.12 9.37 9.86
N VAL A 519 12.70 8.19 10.15
CA VAL A 519 13.64 8.00 11.25
C VAL A 519 14.93 8.79 11.02
N ARG A 520 15.53 8.71 9.82
CA ARG A 520 16.73 9.50 9.48
C ARG A 520 16.51 11.00 9.57
N ALA A 521 15.32 11.47 9.18
CA ALA A 521 14.89 12.87 9.27
C ALA A 521 14.62 13.35 10.70
N GLY A 522 14.54 12.43 11.67
CA GLY A 522 14.18 12.72 13.06
C GLY A 522 12.70 13.00 13.27
N LEU A 523 11.83 12.57 12.34
CA LEU A 523 10.38 12.64 12.48
C LEU A 523 9.81 11.44 13.26
N LEU A 524 10.54 10.33 13.28
CA LEU A 524 10.23 9.13 14.05
C LEU A 524 11.46 8.65 14.83
N THR A 525 11.22 7.86 15.86
CA THR A 525 12.27 7.18 16.64
C THR A 525 12.26 5.68 16.35
N PRO A 526 13.42 4.99 16.28
CA PRO A 526 13.47 3.54 16.05
C PRO A 526 12.68 2.72 17.08
N ASP A 527 12.60 3.21 18.32
CA ASP A 527 11.93 2.53 19.44
C ASP A 527 10.40 2.67 19.43
N ASN A 528 9.87 3.53 18.54
CA ASN A 528 8.44 3.79 18.42
C ASN A 528 8.09 4.11 16.97
N VAL A 529 8.02 3.05 16.17
CA VAL A 529 7.61 3.11 14.77
C VAL A 529 6.17 2.60 14.67
N PRO A 530 5.15 3.50 14.62
CA PRO A 530 3.79 3.07 14.36
C PRO A 530 3.67 2.52 12.93
N TRP A 531 2.71 1.63 12.71
CA TRP A 531 2.30 1.32 11.34
C TRP A 531 1.51 2.51 10.78
N THR A 532 2.10 3.23 9.84
CA THR A 532 1.48 4.38 9.18
C THR A 532 0.82 3.93 7.89
N VAL A 533 -0.49 4.18 7.71
CA VAL A 533 -1.28 3.68 6.57
C VAL A 533 -2.38 4.67 6.19
N SER A 534 -2.75 4.72 4.91
CA SER A 534 -3.92 5.50 4.47
C SER A 534 -5.22 4.79 4.85
N LEU A 535 -6.33 5.52 4.97
CA LEU A 535 -7.64 4.91 5.24
C LEU A 535 -8.03 3.89 4.16
N HIS A 536 -7.78 4.21 2.88
CA HIS A 536 -8.13 3.34 1.76
C HIS A 536 -7.30 2.05 1.74
N ASP A 537 -6.00 2.13 2.02
CA ASP A 537 -5.17 0.94 2.14
C ASP A 537 -5.56 0.08 3.34
N LEU A 538 -5.90 0.69 4.48
CA LEU A 538 -6.41 -0.04 5.65
C LEU A 538 -7.70 -0.79 5.30
N GLU A 539 -8.65 -0.14 4.63
CA GLU A 539 -9.90 -0.77 4.21
C GLU A 539 -9.66 -1.93 3.26
N LEU A 540 -8.77 -1.78 2.27
CA LEU A 540 -8.41 -2.86 1.36
C LEU A 540 -7.67 -3.99 2.06
N ILE A 541 -6.67 -3.69 2.89
CA ILE A 541 -5.90 -4.69 3.64
C ILE A 541 -6.84 -5.51 4.53
N THR A 542 -7.72 -4.85 5.27
CA THR A 542 -8.70 -5.52 6.14
C THR A 542 -9.77 -6.27 5.35
N GLU A 543 -10.14 -5.81 4.15
CA GLU A 543 -10.98 -6.58 3.21
C GLU A 543 -10.23 -7.81 2.70
N LEU A 544 -8.93 -7.73 2.42
CA LEU A 544 -8.11 -8.82 1.84
C LEU A 544 -7.81 -9.95 2.81
N VAL A 545 -7.54 -9.62 4.08
CA VAL A 545 -7.18 -10.60 5.12
C VAL A 545 -8.27 -11.66 5.27
N ALA A 546 -7.88 -12.93 5.15
CA ALA A 546 -8.80 -14.05 5.31
C ALA A 546 -8.84 -14.56 6.77
N ARG A 547 -7.71 -14.45 7.48
CA ARG A 547 -7.59 -14.83 8.90
C ARG A 547 -7.02 -13.67 9.71
N PRO A 548 -7.64 -13.29 10.84
CA PRO A 548 -7.13 -12.22 11.73
C PRO A 548 -5.65 -12.34 12.11
N ALA A 549 -5.16 -13.57 12.28
CA ALA A 549 -3.75 -13.85 12.58
C ALA A 549 -2.77 -13.38 11.48
N GLU A 550 -3.23 -13.30 10.21
CA GLU A 550 -2.45 -12.77 9.10
C GLU A 550 -2.24 -11.26 9.26
N PHE A 551 -3.26 -10.53 9.72
CA PHE A 551 -3.19 -9.09 10.00
C PHE A 551 -2.22 -8.79 11.15
N LEU A 552 -2.34 -9.47 12.29
CA LEU A 552 -1.40 -9.28 13.40
C LEU A 552 0.05 -9.62 12.98
N LEU A 553 0.23 -10.68 12.18
CA LEU A 553 1.55 -11.01 11.66
C LEU A 553 2.10 -9.90 10.76
N TYR A 554 1.28 -9.29 9.90
CA TYR A 554 1.69 -8.16 9.09
C TYR A 554 2.14 -6.97 9.95
N LEU A 555 1.37 -6.61 10.99
CA LEU A 555 1.75 -5.55 11.93
C LEU A 555 3.11 -5.81 12.60
N ARG A 556 3.37 -7.06 13.03
CA ARG A 556 4.68 -7.46 13.56
C ARG A 556 5.81 -7.24 12.57
N ARG A 557 5.60 -7.56 11.28
CA ARG A 557 6.60 -7.34 10.23
C ARG A 557 6.82 -5.87 9.96
N ARG A 558 5.75 -5.14 9.71
CA ARG A 558 5.82 -3.80 9.13
C ARG A 558 6.42 -2.75 10.08
N ARG A 559 6.26 -2.97 11.38
CA ARG A 559 6.90 -2.12 12.40
C ARG A 559 8.30 -2.55 12.80
N ASN A 560 8.79 -3.70 12.34
CA ASN A 560 10.15 -4.10 12.64
C ASN A 560 11.11 -3.12 11.93
N PRO A 561 11.99 -2.40 12.65
CA PRO A 561 12.89 -1.42 12.04
C PRO A 561 13.74 -2.00 10.91
N ASP A 562 14.19 -3.26 11.03
CA ASP A 562 15.00 -3.92 10.00
C ASP A 562 14.21 -4.13 8.70
N VAL A 563 12.91 -4.41 8.79
CA VAL A 563 12.03 -4.54 7.61
C VAL A 563 11.97 -3.22 6.85
N THR A 564 11.88 -2.09 7.55
CA THR A 564 11.81 -0.75 6.93
C THR A 564 13.11 -0.32 6.22
N VAL A 565 14.23 -0.94 6.58
CA VAL A 565 15.55 -0.69 5.96
C VAL A 565 15.81 -1.66 4.80
N VAL A 566 15.28 -2.87 4.88
CA VAL A 566 15.50 -3.91 3.85
C VAL A 566 14.52 -3.79 2.70
N PHE A 567 13.26 -3.42 2.94
CA PHE A 567 12.23 -3.36 1.91
C PHE A 567 11.76 -1.93 1.68
N HIS A 568 11.87 -1.47 0.44
CA HIS A 568 11.31 -0.21 -0.03
C HIS A 568 10.24 -0.51 -1.07
N ALA A 569 9.13 0.22 -1.06
CA ALA A 569 8.09 0.10 -2.07
C ALA A 569 7.46 1.47 -2.34
N PRO A 570 6.90 1.70 -3.55
CA PRO A 570 6.12 2.89 -3.85
C PRO A 570 4.89 3.04 -2.94
N ASP A 571 4.23 1.93 -2.62
CA ASP A 571 2.96 1.89 -1.90
C ASP A 571 2.92 0.81 -0.80
N GLU A 572 2.06 0.98 0.22
CA GLU A 572 1.90 0.02 1.32
C GLU A 572 1.25 -1.29 0.85
N LEU A 573 0.36 -1.23 -0.15
CA LEU A 573 -0.25 -2.41 -0.76
C LEU A 573 0.80 -3.31 -1.41
N ASP A 574 1.89 -2.75 -1.95
CA ASP A 574 2.99 -3.53 -2.51
C ASP A 574 3.73 -4.33 -1.41
N LEU A 575 3.95 -3.72 -0.25
CA LEU A 575 4.54 -4.39 0.92
C LEU A 575 3.60 -5.48 1.45
N PHE A 576 2.29 -5.21 1.49
CA PHE A 576 1.27 -6.15 1.95
C PHE A 576 1.12 -7.36 1.01
N LEU A 577 1.06 -7.13 -0.29
CA LEU A 577 0.97 -8.20 -1.28
C LEU A 577 2.28 -9.02 -1.33
N TYR A 578 3.45 -8.38 -1.17
CA TYR A 578 4.70 -9.10 -0.96
C TYR A 578 4.71 -9.89 0.35
N PHE A 579 4.06 -9.40 1.41
CA PHE A 579 3.84 -10.17 2.64
C PHE A 579 2.98 -11.43 2.37
N PHE A 580 1.91 -11.32 1.60
CA PHE A 580 1.11 -12.50 1.20
C PHE A 580 1.95 -13.52 0.41
N GLU A 581 2.78 -13.07 -0.52
CA GLU A 581 3.60 -13.92 -1.39
C GLU A 581 4.84 -14.52 -0.72
N ALA A 582 5.53 -13.73 0.11
CA ALA A 582 6.89 -13.96 0.59
C ALA A 582 7.08 -13.69 2.09
N GLY A 583 6.08 -13.14 2.79
CA GLY A 583 6.03 -13.06 4.26
C GLY A 583 6.79 -11.89 4.87
N LEU A 584 7.29 -10.96 4.03
CA LEU A 584 7.96 -9.71 4.40
C LEU A 584 8.91 -9.90 5.60
N TRP A 585 9.86 -10.83 5.45
CA TRP A 585 10.70 -11.33 6.53
C TRP A 585 12.14 -10.86 6.37
N VAL A 586 12.70 -10.37 7.47
CA VAL A 586 14.14 -10.10 7.63
C VAL A 586 14.68 -11.04 8.71
N GLU A 587 15.80 -11.69 8.44
CA GLU A 587 16.47 -12.54 9.41
C GLU A 587 17.11 -11.64 10.50
N PRO A 588 16.77 -11.84 11.79
CA PRO A 588 17.39 -11.11 12.90
C PRO A 588 18.86 -11.50 13.06
N ASP A 589 19.64 -10.65 13.73
CA ASP A 589 21.05 -10.95 14.05
C ASP A 589 21.12 -12.19 14.96
N PRO A 590 21.67 -13.33 14.48
CA PRO A 590 21.71 -14.56 15.25
C PRO A 590 22.47 -14.43 16.58
N ALA A 591 23.46 -13.54 16.65
CA ALA A 591 24.22 -13.31 17.87
C ALA A 591 23.37 -12.60 18.93
N GLN A 592 22.58 -11.60 18.53
CA GLN A 592 21.66 -10.89 19.42
C GLN A 592 20.52 -11.80 19.88
N VAL A 593 19.99 -12.66 19.00
CA VAL A 593 18.99 -13.68 19.37
C VAL A 593 19.54 -14.62 20.45
N CYS A 594 20.79 -15.09 20.31
CA CYS A 594 21.39 -15.95 21.34
C CYS A 594 21.64 -15.22 22.66
N ALA A 595 21.96 -13.91 22.62
CA ALA A 595 22.08 -13.09 23.81
C ALA A 595 20.72 -12.91 24.53
N ALA A 596 19.64 -12.71 23.77
CA ALA A 596 18.27 -12.60 24.28
C ALA A 596 17.73 -13.92 24.84
N PHE A 597 18.15 -15.06 24.26
CA PHE A 597 17.72 -16.39 24.67
C PHE A 597 18.92 -17.31 24.99
N PRO A 598 19.53 -17.20 26.18
CA PRO A 598 20.79 -17.88 26.53
C PRO A 598 20.74 -19.42 26.53
N PHE A 599 19.54 -20.02 26.46
CA PHE A 599 19.38 -21.47 26.34
C PHE A 599 19.61 -21.99 24.91
N LEU A 600 19.69 -21.09 23.91
CA LEU A 600 20.00 -21.44 22.53
C LEU A 600 21.48 -21.82 22.36
N PRO A 601 21.82 -22.69 21.39
CA PRO A 601 23.21 -22.95 21.03
C PRO A 601 23.84 -21.72 20.36
N GLU A 602 25.18 -21.68 20.33
CA GLU A 602 25.90 -20.63 19.62
C GLU A 602 25.52 -20.58 18.13
N PRO A 603 25.47 -19.37 17.52
CA PRO A 603 25.14 -19.22 16.11
C PRO A 603 26.11 -19.98 15.20
N THR A 604 25.56 -20.69 14.22
CA THR A 604 26.36 -21.36 13.20
C THR A 604 26.93 -20.37 12.18
N THR A 605 28.05 -20.72 11.55
CA THR A 605 28.64 -19.92 10.44
C THR A 605 27.65 -19.69 9.29
N ALA A 606 26.73 -20.64 9.06
CA ALA A 606 25.71 -20.53 8.03
C ALA A 606 24.62 -19.51 8.39
N GLU A 607 24.26 -19.36 9.67
CA GLU A 607 23.34 -18.32 10.14
C GLU A 607 23.95 -16.93 9.99
N LEU A 608 25.17 -16.73 10.49
CA LEU A 608 25.87 -15.45 10.36
C LEU A 608 26.08 -15.05 8.89
N ARG A 609 26.38 -16.01 8.00
CA ARG A 609 26.50 -15.74 6.56
C ARG A 609 25.17 -15.32 5.94
N ARG A 610 24.05 -15.97 6.31
CA ARG A 610 22.72 -15.62 5.78
C ARG A 610 22.31 -14.22 6.22
N TYR A 611 22.49 -13.90 7.50
CA TYR A 611 22.24 -12.56 8.03
C TYR A 611 23.02 -11.48 7.27
N ARG A 612 24.34 -11.67 7.08
CA ARG A 612 25.22 -10.73 6.36
C ARG A 612 24.96 -10.62 4.86
N ALA A 613 24.26 -11.59 4.26
CA ALA A 613 23.95 -11.59 2.83
C ALA A 613 22.68 -10.80 2.49
N GLN A 614 21.90 -10.38 3.50
CA GLN A 614 20.71 -9.56 3.32
C GLN A 614 21.10 -8.20 2.72
N LYS A 615 20.32 -7.75 1.74
CA LYS A 615 20.53 -6.48 1.05
C LYS A 615 19.21 -5.74 0.95
N PRO A 616 19.22 -4.40 0.99
CA PRO A 616 18.05 -3.62 0.64
C PRO A 616 17.50 -4.03 -0.74
N SER A 617 16.19 -4.06 -0.85
CA SER A 617 15.44 -4.45 -2.03
C SER A 617 14.35 -3.41 -2.26
N PHE A 618 14.27 -2.92 -3.50
CA PHE A 618 13.13 -2.15 -3.95
C PHE A 618 12.09 -3.11 -4.55
N LEU A 619 10.89 -3.10 -4.00
CA LEU A 619 9.75 -3.85 -4.48
C LEU A 619 9.03 -3.01 -5.52
N THR A 620 8.96 -3.53 -6.73
CA THR A 620 8.11 -3.01 -7.80
C THR A 620 6.64 -3.29 -7.50
N SER A 621 5.73 -2.61 -8.22
CA SER A 621 4.29 -2.78 -8.05
C SER A 621 3.88 -4.26 -8.07
N ARG A 622 3.02 -4.63 -7.13
CA ARG A 622 2.43 -5.97 -6.95
C ARG A 622 0.91 -5.96 -7.15
N THR A 623 0.33 -4.81 -7.52
CA THR A 623 -1.13 -4.60 -7.50
C THR A 623 -1.86 -5.20 -8.69
N ASP A 624 -1.21 -5.62 -9.78
CA ASP A 624 -1.89 -6.14 -10.99
C ASP A 624 -3.00 -7.18 -10.73
N VAL A 625 -2.79 -8.09 -9.76
CA VAL A 625 -3.79 -9.11 -9.39
C VAL A 625 -4.88 -8.51 -8.51
N LEU A 626 -4.52 -7.57 -7.63
CA LEU A 626 -5.45 -6.80 -6.81
C LEU A 626 -6.37 -5.93 -7.70
N ASP A 627 -5.81 -5.20 -8.66
CA ASP A 627 -6.54 -4.33 -9.60
C ASP A 627 -7.59 -5.13 -10.37
N LYS A 628 -7.21 -6.29 -10.91
CA LYS A 628 -8.14 -7.19 -11.61
C LYS A 628 -9.27 -7.66 -10.72
N TRP A 629 -8.99 -8.05 -9.48
CA TRP A 629 -10.04 -8.42 -8.53
C TRP A 629 -10.91 -7.24 -8.16
N PHE A 630 -10.32 -6.09 -7.84
CA PHE A 630 -11.04 -4.90 -7.41
C PHE A 630 -12.03 -4.41 -8.48
N HIS A 631 -11.64 -4.35 -9.76
CA HIS A 631 -12.53 -3.90 -10.82
C HIS A 631 -13.56 -4.96 -11.27
N THR A 632 -13.38 -6.23 -10.90
CA THR A 632 -14.33 -7.31 -11.25
C THR A 632 -15.12 -7.83 -10.06
N LYS A 633 -14.88 -7.34 -8.84
CA LYS A 633 -15.65 -7.73 -7.65
C LYS A 633 -17.10 -7.24 -7.81
N GLY A 634 -18.06 -8.14 -7.67
CA GLY A 634 -19.49 -7.83 -7.85
C GLY A 634 -20.03 -7.90 -9.28
N ARG A 635 -19.22 -8.21 -10.29
CA ARG A 635 -19.67 -8.41 -11.69
C ARG A 635 -20.15 -9.84 -11.99
N ASP A 636 -20.93 -10.45 -11.10
CA ASP A 636 -21.44 -11.82 -11.31
C ASP A 636 -22.39 -11.94 -12.53
N ASP A 637 -22.92 -10.81 -13.04
CA ASP A 637 -23.95 -10.77 -14.09
C ASP A 637 -23.43 -10.79 -15.55
N THR A 638 -22.13 -10.60 -15.83
CA THR A 638 -21.63 -10.41 -17.22
C THR A 638 -20.88 -11.61 -17.82
N GLY A 639 -20.92 -12.78 -17.20
CA GLY A 639 -20.33 -14.02 -17.76
C GLY A 639 -18.80 -14.10 -17.76
N SER A 640 -18.09 -12.99 -17.51
CA SER A 640 -16.68 -12.98 -17.12
C SER A 640 -16.61 -13.15 -15.60
N GLY A 641 -16.29 -14.36 -15.12
CA GLY A 641 -16.17 -14.61 -13.68
C GLY A 641 -15.21 -13.62 -13.00
N SER A 642 -15.55 -13.16 -11.79
CA SER A 642 -14.72 -12.27 -10.98
C SER A 642 -13.31 -12.85 -10.82
N ALA A 643 -12.28 -12.01 -10.95
CA ALA A 643 -10.90 -12.44 -10.72
C ALA A 643 -10.73 -12.91 -9.27
N PRO A 644 -9.84 -13.87 -8.98
CA PRO A 644 -9.70 -14.37 -7.62
C PRO A 644 -9.14 -13.30 -6.69
N LYS A 645 -9.76 -13.16 -5.51
CA LYS A 645 -9.27 -12.30 -4.43
C LYS A 645 -7.82 -12.68 -4.05
N PRO A 646 -6.88 -11.73 -3.97
CA PRO A 646 -5.53 -11.99 -3.46
C PRO A 646 -5.56 -12.59 -2.05
N ALA A 647 -4.71 -13.59 -1.80
CA ALA A 647 -4.66 -14.29 -0.52
C ALA A 647 -3.22 -14.70 -0.17
N MET A 648 -2.93 -14.79 1.13
CA MET A 648 -1.66 -15.28 1.62
C MET A 648 -1.39 -16.72 1.16
N VAL A 649 -0.12 -17.06 0.92
CA VAL A 649 0.29 -18.44 0.61
C VAL A 649 -0.28 -19.42 1.65
N PRO A 650 -0.97 -20.50 1.23
CA PRO A 650 -1.64 -21.43 2.15
C PRO A 650 -0.70 -22.01 3.22
N SER A 651 -1.14 -21.94 4.48
CA SER A 651 -0.43 -22.49 5.62
C SER A 651 -0.80 -23.96 5.86
N PRO A 652 0.17 -24.87 6.06
CA PRO A 652 -0.07 -26.22 6.58
C PRO A 652 -0.75 -26.25 7.96
N LEU A 653 -0.73 -25.15 8.70
CA LEU A 653 -1.35 -25.03 10.02
C LEU A 653 -2.77 -24.44 9.96
N ALA A 654 -3.27 -24.04 8.78
CA ALA A 654 -4.58 -23.41 8.64
C ALA A 654 -5.71 -24.14 9.39
N PRO A 655 -5.85 -25.49 9.33
CA PRO A 655 -6.90 -26.19 10.09
C PRO A 655 -6.80 -25.99 11.60
N LEU A 656 -5.59 -25.98 12.16
CA LEU A 656 -5.38 -25.73 13.59
C LEU A 656 -5.76 -24.29 13.94
N LEU A 657 -5.37 -23.31 13.11
CA LEU A 657 -5.69 -21.90 13.34
C LEU A 657 -7.19 -21.65 13.32
N ASP A 658 -7.87 -22.17 12.30
CA ASP A 658 -9.32 -22.05 12.12
C ASP A 658 -10.05 -22.70 13.32
N GLN A 659 -9.55 -23.84 13.81
CA GLN A 659 -10.08 -24.50 15.00
C GLN A 659 -9.89 -23.67 16.28
N LEU A 660 -8.69 -23.12 16.53
CA LEU A 660 -8.41 -22.27 17.70
C LEU A 660 -9.30 -21.03 17.74
N GLN A 661 -9.49 -20.38 16.60
CA GLN A 661 -10.38 -19.23 16.46
C GLN A 661 -11.85 -19.63 16.69
N SER A 662 -12.30 -20.75 16.11
CA SER A 662 -13.69 -21.23 16.28
C SER A 662 -14.04 -21.57 17.74
N TRP A 663 -13.03 -21.99 18.52
CA TRP A 663 -13.15 -22.28 19.95
C TRP A 663 -12.99 -21.05 20.83
N ASN A 664 -12.67 -19.89 20.24
CA ASN A 664 -12.31 -18.67 20.95
C ASN A 664 -11.28 -18.91 22.06
N VAL A 665 -10.23 -19.67 21.76
CA VAL A 665 -9.15 -19.97 22.71
C VAL A 665 -8.46 -18.67 23.08
N THR A 666 -8.30 -18.36 24.37
CA THR A 666 -7.56 -17.16 24.79
C THR A 666 -6.19 -17.08 24.11
N GLY A 667 -5.91 -15.96 23.46
CA GLY A 667 -4.67 -15.72 22.71
C GLY A 667 -4.66 -16.37 21.33
N TRP A 668 -5.81 -16.84 20.79
CA TRP A 668 -5.88 -17.49 19.47
C TRP A 668 -5.26 -16.62 18.37
N LEU A 669 -5.43 -15.30 18.45
CA LEU A 669 -4.85 -14.34 17.51
C LEU A 669 -3.32 -14.36 17.58
N SER A 670 -2.75 -14.19 18.77
CA SER A 670 -1.30 -14.09 18.97
C SER A 670 -0.60 -15.45 18.79
N ILE A 671 -1.24 -16.56 19.19
CA ILE A 671 -0.84 -17.94 18.88
C ILE A 671 -0.79 -18.12 17.36
N GLY A 672 -1.86 -17.76 16.66
CA GLY A 672 -1.99 -17.95 15.22
C GLY A 672 -0.95 -17.15 14.44
N ALA A 673 -0.75 -15.88 14.78
CA ALA A 673 0.27 -15.04 14.17
C ALA A 673 1.68 -15.62 14.37
N THR A 674 1.97 -16.17 15.55
CA THR A 674 3.27 -16.81 15.82
C THR A 674 3.46 -18.11 15.04
N LEU A 675 2.41 -18.92 14.89
CA LEU A 675 2.45 -20.13 14.08
C LEU A 675 2.62 -19.83 12.58
N LEU A 676 1.96 -18.78 12.08
CA LEU A 676 2.09 -18.32 10.69
C LEU A 676 3.47 -17.71 10.38
N SER A 677 4.13 -17.12 11.39
CA SER A 677 5.45 -16.50 11.23
C SER A 677 6.56 -17.52 10.93
N LEU A 678 6.32 -18.79 11.25
CA LEU A 678 7.26 -19.89 11.02
C LEU A 678 7.48 -20.15 9.54
N ALA A 679 8.65 -20.66 9.20
CA ALA A 679 8.88 -21.16 7.84
C ALA A 679 7.96 -22.35 7.49
N THR A 680 7.56 -22.46 6.22
CA THR A 680 6.68 -23.54 5.75
C THR A 680 7.13 -24.95 6.18
N PRO A 681 8.44 -25.33 6.11
CA PRO A 681 8.88 -26.64 6.60
C PRO A 681 8.69 -26.83 8.11
N ALA A 682 8.79 -25.77 8.93
CA ALA A 682 8.48 -25.85 10.35
C ALA A 682 6.98 -25.98 10.58
N GLN A 683 6.16 -25.20 9.88
CA GLN A 683 4.70 -25.32 9.94
C GLN A 683 4.23 -26.75 9.63
N GLN A 684 4.80 -27.39 8.59
CA GLN A 684 4.52 -28.79 8.26
C GLN A 684 4.89 -29.77 9.38
N LYS A 685 5.95 -29.50 10.14
CA LYS A 685 6.33 -30.34 11.28
C LYS A 685 5.38 -30.13 12.45
N PHE A 686 5.06 -28.88 12.75
CA PHE A 686 4.14 -28.52 13.83
C PHE A 686 2.75 -29.12 13.60
N ALA A 687 2.27 -29.09 12.35
CA ALA A 687 1.00 -29.71 11.97
C ALA A 687 0.94 -31.22 12.25
N ARG A 688 2.09 -31.90 12.29
CA ARG A 688 2.19 -33.37 12.52
C ARG A 688 2.51 -33.73 13.96
N HIS A 689 2.78 -32.76 14.83
CA HIS A 689 3.25 -33.02 16.18
C HIS A 689 2.22 -33.79 17.02
N GLY A 690 0.93 -33.45 16.92
CA GLY A 690 -0.16 -34.22 17.53
C GLY A 690 -0.17 -35.68 17.07
N ASP A 691 -0.21 -35.91 15.76
CA ASP A 691 -0.20 -37.26 15.16
C ASP A 691 1.01 -38.11 15.58
N ILE A 692 2.19 -37.50 15.64
CA ILE A 692 3.42 -38.17 16.05
C ILE A 692 3.31 -38.65 17.50
N LEU A 693 2.78 -37.81 18.41
CA LEU A 693 2.59 -38.20 19.80
C LEU A 693 1.53 -39.30 19.95
N LEU A 694 0.38 -39.13 19.29
CA LEU A 694 -0.73 -40.10 19.31
C LEU A 694 -0.36 -41.45 18.69
N SER A 695 0.61 -41.50 17.78
CA SER A 695 1.09 -42.73 17.16
C SER A 695 2.18 -43.43 17.99
N ASN A 696 2.64 -42.79 19.07
CA ASN A 696 3.72 -43.29 19.91
C ASN A 696 3.38 -43.08 21.40
N PRO A 697 2.31 -43.67 21.98
CA PRO A 697 1.99 -43.52 23.40
C PRO A 697 3.11 -44.08 24.30
N ARG A 698 3.19 -43.66 25.57
CA ARG A 698 4.21 -44.24 26.48
C ARG A 698 3.82 -45.66 26.90
N PRO A 699 4.79 -46.59 26.99
CA PRO A 699 4.52 -47.94 27.48
C PRO A 699 3.97 -48.01 28.91
N ASN A 700 4.19 -46.98 29.73
CA ASN A 700 3.77 -46.93 31.13
C ASN A 700 2.38 -46.30 31.33
N GLY A 701 1.62 -46.05 30.26
CA GLY A 701 0.26 -45.48 30.34
C GLY A 701 0.20 -44.01 30.70
N GLN A 702 1.33 -43.30 30.76
CA GLN A 702 1.38 -41.86 30.99
C GLN A 702 1.35 -41.06 29.68
N GLY A 703 0.79 -39.86 29.73
CA GLY A 703 0.77 -38.93 28.60
C GLY A 703 2.17 -38.55 28.12
N ARG A 704 2.30 -38.17 26.85
CA ARG A 704 3.53 -37.62 26.27
C ARG A 704 3.36 -36.14 26.04
N SER A 705 4.47 -35.42 26.13
CA SER A 705 4.55 -34.03 25.67
C SER A 705 5.79 -33.81 24.82
N MET A 706 5.70 -32.82 23.95
CA MET A 706 6.79 -32.28 23.17
C MET A 706 6.76 -30.76 23.28
N THR A 707 7.91 -30.17 23.57
CA THR A 707 8.04 -28.75 23.87
C THR A 707 8.99 -28.11 22.89
N VAL A 708 8.53 -27.02 22.28
CA VAL A 708 9.28 -26.27 21.26
C VAL A 708 9.23 -24.78 21.60
N PRO A 709 10.33 -24.17 22.05
CA PRO A 709 10.42 -22.72 22.14
C PRO A 709 10.53 -22.11 20.73
N VAL A 710 9.89 -20.97 20.52
CA VAL A 710 9.96 -20.16 19.31
C VAL A 710 10.55 -18.80 19.69
N THR A 711 11.71 -18.49 19.10
CA THR A 711 12.57 -17.35 19.43
C THR A 711 13.03 -16.66 18.15
N ALA A 712 12.08 -16.16 17.36
CA ALA A 712 12.32 -15.61 16.03
C ALA A 712 12.67 -14.09 16.06
N SER A 713 13.03 -13.55 17.22
CA SER A 713 13.24 -12.12 17.42
C SER A 713 14.43 -11.88 18.35
N VAL A 714 14.94 -10.65 18.37
CA VAL A 714 15.91 -10.20 19.36
C VAL A 714 15.23 -9.72 20.64
N ASP A 715 13.91 -9.51 20.62
CA ASP A 715 13.12 -9.13 21.78
C ASP A 715 12.62 -10.36 22.55
N PRO A 716 13.02 -10.56 23.82
CA PRO A 716 12.49 -11.61 24.69
C PRO A 716 10.96 -11.59 24.84
N ALA A 717 10.31 -10.41 24.75
CA ALA A 717 8.86 -10.26 24.86
C ALA A 717 8.08 -10.95 23.72
N GLU A 718 8.74 -11.24 22.59
CA GLU A 718 8.18 -11.97 21.47
C GLU A 718 8.40 -13.49 21.56
N GLY A 719 9.06 -13.98 22.62
CA GLY A 719 9.31 -15.40 22.83
C GLY A 719 8.04 -16.21 23.15
N TRP A 720 7.94 -17.42 22.60
CA TRP A 720 6.82 -18.33 22.82
C TRP A 720 7.25 -19.74 23.21
N LEU A 721 6.49 -20.39 24.08
CA LEU A 721 6.62 -21.81 24.39
C LEU A 721 5.41 -22.61 23.85
N PHE A 722 5.64 -23.44 22.83
CA PHE A 722 4.61 -24.33 22.31
C PHE A 722 4.78 -25.75 22.86
N VAL A 723 3.69 -26.36 23.30
CA VAL A 723 3.66 -27.71 23.83
C VAL A 723 2.56 -28.51 23.12
N TRP A 724 2.90 -29.67 22.58
CA TRP A 724 1.91 -30.68 22.17
C TRP A 724 1.89 -31.75 23.24
N ALA A 725 0.71 -32.14 23.71
CA ALA A 725 0.56 -33.13 24.78
C ALA A 725 -0.57 -34.13 24.49
N THR A 726 -0.47 -35.34 25.06
CA THR A 726 -1.50 -36.37 24.97
C THR A 726 -2.12 -36.69 26.32
N ARG A 727 -3.44 -36.90 26.34
CA ARG A 727 -4.21 -37.43 27.48
C ARG A 727 -4.48 -38.93 27.26
N PRO A 728 -3.94 -39.84 28.09
CA PRO A 728 -4.19 -41.28 28.00
C PRO A 728 -5.62 -41.68 28.35
N ALA A 729 -6.01 -42.87 27.88
CA ALA A 729 -7.29 -43.52 28.19
C ALA A 729 -7.40 -43.83 29.69
N GLY A 730 -8.08 -42.97 30.45
CA GLY A 730 -8.31 -43.14 31.89
C GLY A 730 -7.69 -42.05 32.77
N GLN A 731 -6.95 -41.09 32.20
CA GLN A 731 -6.59 -39.87 32.94
C GLN A 731 -7.80 -38.94 33.00
N ASP A 732 -8.11 -38.44 34.20
CA ASP A 732 -9.15 -37.44 34.39
C ASP A 732 -8.83 -36.15 33.59
N PRO A 733 -9.80 -35.56 32.87
CA PRO A 733 -9.59 -34.36 32.07
C PRO A 733 -9.06 -33.16 32.87
N ASP A 734 -9.59 -32.92 34.07
CA ASP A 734 -9.27 -31.76 34.88
C ASP A 734 -7.87 -31.90 35.49
N ASP A 735 -7.53 -33.12 35.94
CA ASP A 735 -6.18 -33.43 36.40
C ASP A 735 -5.13 -33.29 35.29
N ALA A 736 -5.47 -33.71 34.06
CA ALA A 736 -4.59 -33.54 32.90
C ALA A 736 -4.36 -32.06 32.59
N GLU A 737 -5.43 -31.26 32.53
CA GLU A 737 -5.35 -29.82 32.30
C GLU A 737 -4.51 -29.13 33.39
N LYS A 738 -4.80 -29.38 34.66
CA LYS A 738 -4.09 -28.77 35.79
C LYS A 738 -2.60 -29.08 35.76
N SER A 739 -2.24 -30.34 35.51
CA SER A 739 -0.85 -30.79 35.39
C SER A 739 -0.12 -30.10 34.22
N LEU A 740 -0.77 -30.00 33.06
CA LEU A 740 -0.20 -29.39 31.87
C LEU A 740 -0.06 -27.87 31.98
N ARG A 741 -1.01 -27.18 32.62
CA ARG A 741 -0.88 -25.75 32.94
C ARG A 741 0.31 -25.51 33.88
N GLY A 742 0.46 -26.34 34.92
CA GLY A 742 1.59 -26.26 35.83
C GLY A 742 2.93 -26.51 35.14
N TYR A 743 2.99 -27.53 34.28
CA TYR A 743 4.16 -27.80 33.44
C TYR A 743 4.51 -26.61 32.53
N LEU A 744 3.51 -26.08 31.80
CA LEU A 744 3.69 -24.96 30.88
C LEU A 744 4.24 -23.74 31.62
N ARG A 745 3.61 -23.35 32.72
CA ARG A 745 4.01 -22.21 33.56
C ARG A 745 5.43 -22.37 34.12
N ALA A 746 5.76 -23.54 34.67
CA ALA A 746 7.10 -23.80 35.20
C ALA A 746 8.17 -23.81 34.09
N LYS A 747 7.88 -24.44 32.95
CA LYS A 747 8.82 -24.52 31.83
C LYS A 747 9.03 -23.16 31.15
N LYS A 748 7.96 -22.37 31.05
CA LYS A 748 7.99 -20.99 30.56
C LYS A 748 8.89 -20.12 31.43
N HIS A 749 8.69 -20.18 32.76
CA HIS A 749 9.55 -19.49 33.73
C HIS A 749 11.01 -19.97 33.65
N GLN A 750 11.27 -21.27 33.48
CA GLN A 750 12.62 -21.82 33.31
C GLN A 750 13.37 -21.20 32.10
N LEU A 751 12.64 -20.89 31.03
CA LEU A 751 13.19 -20.38 29.77
C LEU A 751 13.09 -18.85 29.65
N GLY A 752 12.48 -18.17 30.63
CA GLY A 752 12.27 -16.71 30.58
C GLY A 752 11.34 -16.25 29.46
N LEU A 753 10.37 -17.09 29.05
CA LEU A 753 9.45 -16.77 27.96
C LEU A 753 8.17 -16.11 28.52
N PRO A 754 7.58 -15.10 27.86
CA PRO A 754 6.39 -14.42 28.37
C PRO A 754 5.10 -15.19 28.10
N ARG A 755 5.04 -15.97 27.01
CA ARG A 755 3.83 -16.63 26.52
C ARG A 755 4.05 -18.10 26.24
N GLY A 756 2.99 -18.89 26.38
CA GLY A 756 3.01 -20.29 26.00
C GLY A 756 1.62 -20.88 25.80
N VAL A 757 1.56 -22.00 25.08
CA VAL A 757 0.33 -22.73 24.81
C VAL A 757 0.57 -24.24 24.82
N VAL A 758 -0.37 -25.00 25.38
CA VAL A 758 -0.45 -26.46 25.23
C VAL A 758 -1.58 -26.80 24.25
N PHE A 759 -1.29 -27.59 23.22
CA PHE A 759 -2.28 -28.28 22.40
C PHE A 759 -2.46 -29.70 22.93
N LEU A 760 -3.65 -29.97 23.51
CA LEU A 760 -3.97 -31.23 24.17
C LEU A 760 -4.74 -32.13 23.23
N TYR A 761 -4.17 -33.30 22.93
CA TYR A 761 -4.78 -34.35 22.13
C TYR A 761 -5.24 -35.49 23.01
N ASP A 762 -6.37 -36.09 22.70
CA ASP A 762 -6.90 -37.24 23.44
C ASP A 762 -6.49 -38.55 22.75
N GLU A 763 -5.87 -39.48 23.48
CA GLU A 763 -5.38 -40.73 22.90
C GLU A 763 -6.50 -41.66 22.38
N PRO A 764 -7.64 -41.82 23.09
CA PRO A 764 -8.80 -42.57 22.60
C PRO A 764 -9.39 -42.05 21.28
N THR A 765 -9.73 -40.75 21.23
CA THR A 765 -10.41 -40.14 20.07
C THR A 765 -9.44 -39.75 18.97
N ARG A 766 -8.17 -39.51 19.33
CA ARG A 766 -7.12 -38.93 18.49
C ARG A 766 -7.35 -37.47 18.08
N ASP A 767 -8.35 -36.83 18.67
CA ASP A 767 -8.71 -35.46 18.35
C ASP A 767 -7.94 -34.47 19.23
N LEU A 768 -7.77 -33.25 18.72
CA LEU A 768 -7.45 -32.10 19.57
C LEU A 768 -8.67 -31.85 20.46
N VAL A 769 -8.49 -31.80 21.78
CA VAL A 769 -9.57 -31.62 22.75
C VAL A 769 -9.46 -30.33 23.56
N GLY A 770 -8.33 -29.62 23.45
CA GLY A 770 -8.18 -28.32 24.10
C GLY A 770 -6.89 -27.61 23.75
N ALA A 771 -6.89 -26.30 23.97
CA ALA A 771 -5.70 -25.46 23.90
C ALA A 771 -5.61 -24.59 25.17
N LEU A 772 -4.49 -24.68 25.88
CA LEU A 772 -4.31 -24.07 27.20
C LEU A 772 -3.27 -22.95 27.09
N TYR A 773 -3.72 -21.71 27.01
CA TYR A 773 -2.87 -20.53 26.99
C TYR A 773 -2.36 -20.16 28.39
N ASP A 774 -1.13 -19.65 28.47
CA ASP A 774 -0.53 -19.10 29.68
C ASP A 774 0.30 -17.83 29.42
N GLY A 775 -0.27 -16.68 29.78
CA GLY A 775 0.37 -15.37 29.63
C GLY A 775 1.03 -14.81 30.90
N HIS A 776 0.92 -15.42 32.09
CA HIS A 776 1.42 -14.72 33.29
C HIS A 776 2.94 -14.70 33.43
N ILE A 777 3.44 -13.53 33.77
CA ILE A 777 4.84 -13.21 34.03
C ILE A 777 4.92 -12.85 35.53
N GLY A 778 5.78 -13.52 36.28
CA GLY A 778 5.81 -13.38 37.74
C GLY A 778 6.42 -14.57 38.45
N PRO A 779 6.61 -14.46 39.78
CA PRO A 779 7.17 -15.54 40.58
C PRO A 779 6.26 -16.77 40.57
N LEU A 780 6.87 -17.95 40.52
CA LEU A 780 6.15 -19.21 40.70
C LEU A 780 5.71 -19.37 42.16
N ASP A 781 4.54 -19.96 42.37
CA ASP A 781 4.14 -20.42 43.70
C ASP A 781 5.04 -21.59 44.16
N ALA A 782 4.90 -21.98 45.43
CA ALA A 782 5.72 -23.04 46.03
C ALA A 782 5.56 -24.40 45.31
N ALA A 783 4.37 -24.73 44.81
CA ALA A 783 4.10 -26.00 44.14
C ALA A 783 4.74 -26.05 42.73
N LEU A 784 4.67 -24.95 41.99
CA LEU A 784 5.30 -24.80 40.69
C LEU A 784 6.82 -24.68 40.80
N THR A 785 7.34 -24.13 41.91
CA THR A 785 8.78 -24.12 42.21
C THR A 785 9.32 -25.55 42.39
N ALA A 786 8.59 -26.43 43.07
CA ALA A 786 8.95 -27.85 43.16
C ALA A 786 8.89 -28.54 41.77
N THR A 787 7.89 -28.20 40.96
CA THR A 787 7.78 -28.68 39.58
C THR A 787 9.00 -28.28 38.75
N LEU A 788 9.44 -27.01 38.85
CA LEU A 788 10.61 -26.48 38.15
C LEU A 788 11.89 -27.28 38.44
N GLN A 789 12.11 -27.69 39.69
CA GLN A 789 13.27 -28.49 40.10
C GLN A 789 13.30 -29.90 39.49
N SER A 790 12.13 -30.44 39.11
CA SER A 790 12.00 -31.74 38.44
C SER A 790 12.16 -31.68 36.92
N LEU A 791 12.14 -30.48 36.33
CA LEU A 791 12.27 -30.30 34.89
C LEU A 791 13.70 -30.56 34.44
N ARG A 792 13.84 -31.12 33.23
CA ARG A 792 15.15 -31.21 32.58
C ARG A 792 15.80 -29.82 32.46
N PRO A 793 17.13 -29.70 32.62
CA PRO A 793 17.84 -28.44 32.44
C PRO A 793 17.56 -27.81 31.08
N ALA A 794 17.58 -26.48 31.01
CA ALA A 794 17.39 -25.74 29.76
C ALA A 794 18.44 -26.13 28.69
N SER A 795 19.66 -26.45 29.10
CA SER A 795 20.72 -26.93 28.21
C SER A 795 20.41 -28.28 27.53
N GLU A 796 19.51 -29.10 28.07
CA GLU A 796 19.15 -30.39 27.47
C GLU A 796 18.07 -30.28 26.37
N LEU A 797 17.41 -29.12 26.24
CA LEU A 797 16.49 -28.84 25.12
C LEU A 797 17.20 -28.87 23.77
N GLN A 798 18.54 -28.71 23.76
CA GLN A 798 19.42 -28.67 22.59
C GLN A 798 19.31 -29.88 21.65
N ARG A 799 18.73 -31.01 22.10
CA ARG A 799 18.53 -32.21 21.26
C ARG A 799 17.23 -32.24 20.45
N SER A 800 16.36 -31.22 20.57
CA SER A 800 15.10 -31.16 19.81
C SER A 800 14.73 -29.77 19.26
N ILE A 801 15.61 -28.76 19.37
CA ILE A 801 15.36 -27.42 18.81
C ILE A 801 15.39 -27.52 17.28
N HIS A 802 14.33 -27.03 16.63
CA HIS A 802 14.16 -27.13 15.19
C HIS A 802 14.99 -26.07 14.44
N PRO A 803 15.98 -26.43 13.60
CA PRO A 803 16.87 -25.48 12.93
C PRO A 803 16.26 -24.68 11.75
N ASN A 804 14.94 -24.61 11.57
CA ASN A 804 14.36 -23.90 10.43
C ASN A 804 13.20 -22.98 10.81
N SER A 805 13.51 -21.75 11.20
CA SER A 805 12.70 -20.53 11.00
C SER A 805 12.92 -19.91 9.60
N LYS A 806 13.55 -20.64 8.68
CA LYS A 806 14.03 -20.12 7.37
C LYS A 806 12.94 -20.17 6.29
N ARG A 807 12.38 -19.03 5.87
CA ARG A 807 11.66 -18.98 4.58
C ARG A 807 12.66 -18.82 3.43
N LEU A 808 12.51 -19.70 2.44
CA LEU A 808 12.82 -19.51 1.02
C LEU A 808 12.06 -20.62 0.26
N PRO A 809 11.12 -20.30 -0.64
CA PRO A 809 10.69 -21.21 -1.71
C PRO A 809 11.47 -20.84 -2.99
N ARG A 810 11.89 -21.71 -3.93
CA ARG A 810 11.60 -23.11 -4.28
C ARG A 810 12.87 -23.73 -4.87
N GLY A 811 13.05 -25.03 -4.67
CA GLY A 811 14.04 -25.84 -5.37
C GLY A 811 13.85 -27.30 -4.96
N THR A 812 12.84 -27.97 -5.52
CA THR A 812 12.56 -29.39 -5.26
C THR A 812 13.70 -30.26 -5.80
N GLN A 813 14.67 -30.58 -4.94
CA GLN A 813 15.56 -31.72 -5.14
C GLN A 813 14.79 -33.00 -4.77
N HIS A 814 14.35 -33.73 -5.79
CA HIS A 814 13.98 -35.14 -5.63
C HIS A 814 15.24 -35.99 -5.54
N THR A 815 15.50 -36.56 -4.36
CA THR A 815 16.42 -37.70 -4.22
C THR A 815 15.62 -38.99 -4.45
N PRO A 816 16.02 -39.88 -5.37
CA PRO A 816 15.24 -41.07 -5.71
C PRO A 816 15.33 -42.15 -4.63
N LYS A 817 14.16 -42.67 -4.23
CA LYS A 817 14.00 -43.84 -3.35
C LYS A 817 14.72 -45.06 -3.93
N GLN A 818 15.41 -45.78 -3.03
CA GLN A 818 16.03 -47.07 -3.30
C GLN A 818 15.03 -48.12 -3.76
N ARG A 819 15.47 -48.92 -4.74
CA ARG A 819 14.85 -50.15 -5.23
C ARG A 819 14.56 -51.15 -4.10
N GLN A 820 13.32 -51.58 -3.99
CA GLN A 820 13.00 -52.92 -3.48
C GLN A 820 12.64 -53.85 -4.65
N LYS A 821 13.35 -54.97 -4.72
CA LYS A 821 13.11 -56.13 -5.58
C LYS A 821 11.93 -56.94 -5.01
N ARG A 822 11.00 -57.40 -5.87
CA ARG A 822 10.75 -58.82 -6.27
C ARG A 822 9.26 -59.15 -6.56
N LYS A 823 9.10 -59.91 -7.66
CA LYS A 823 8.04 -60.90 -8.02
C LYS A 823 6.69 -60.29 -8.41
N ARG A 824 6.07 -60.59 -9.55
CA ARG A 824 6.22 -61.65 -10.58
C ARG A 824 6.01 -61.03 -11.95
#